data_AF-A0AAV7ADJ7-F1
#
_entry.id   AF-A0AAV7ADJ7-F1
#
_cell.length_a   1.000
_cell.length_b   1.000
_cell.length_c   1.000
_cell.angle_alpha   90.00
_cell.angle_beta   90.00
_cell.angle_gamma   90.00
#
_symmetry.space_group_name_H-M   'P 1'
#
loop_
_entity.id
_entity.type
_entity.pdbx_description
1 polymer ?
#
loop_
_entity_poly.entity_id
_entity_poly.type
_entity_poly.pdbx_seq_one_letter_code
_entity_poly.pdbx_strand_id
1 'polypeptide(L)'
;MIRDRKYHLKTYRQCCVGTELVDWLMQQSSCVHSRTQAVGMWQVLLEEGVLNHVDQEYYFQDKYLFYRFLDDEHEDVPMPTDEEKRESEEDLQDTLLFLSQTGPDAHMRMILRKPPGQRTADDLEIIFEELIHIKALSHLSTTVKRELAGFLIFESHPKAGTVLFNQGEEGTSWYIILKGSVNVVIYGKGVVCTLHEGDDFGKLALVNDAPRAASIVLREDNCHFLRVDKEDFNRILRDVEANTVRLKEHDQDVLVLEKISSGQQTSAQVNTQSPYKYTVMSGNPEKILEHFLETMRLEPSMSESLDTALDDFVLMHCVFMPNCQLCPALMSHYHAQPSQGSEQEKMDYAINNKRRVIRLVQLWANLYSDLLREDEVAMAFLEEFYVSVSDDTRTIASLKDQLPELERIVKQLSDDGKGQKKHKVLLRQFSTGDERLQKRQPIRSNDELLFKVYCIDHTYTTIRVQVSASVKEVLSAVADKLGSGESLILVKISSAGEKVVLKPNDVSVFTSLTVNGRLFACRRDQFDSLTPLPEQEGPSAGTMSTFELMSSKDLAYQMTIHDWDLFNCVHELELIYHTFGRHNFKKTTANLDLFLRRFNEIQFWVVTEICLCPQLSKRVQLLKKFIKIAAHCKEYKNLNSFFAIVMGLSNVAVSRMSLTWEKLPSKFKKIYAEFENLMDPSRNHRAYRLTIAKLEPPIIPFTPLLIKDMTFTHEGNKTFIDHLINFEKMRMISNTVRTMRYCRSLPFSPEASLVSKNHQDVRNYVRQFNVIDNQRTLSQMSHRLEPRRT
;
A
#
# COMPACT_ATOMS: atom_id res chain seq x y z
N MET A 1 29.69 1.48 -28.10
CA MET A 1 30.13 1.61 -26.68
C MET A 1 31.39 0.79 -26.44
N ILE A 2 31.41 -0.47 -26.86
CA ILE A 2 32.60 -1.32 -26.88
C ILE A 2 33.58 -0.81 -27.95
N ARG A 3 34.83 -0.55 -27.56
CA ARG A 3 35.94 -0.15 -28.45
C ARG A 3 37.27 -0.12 -27.69
N ASP A 4 38.38 -0.02 -28.42
CA ASP A 4 39.69 0.22 -27.81
C ASP A 4 39.76 1.61 -27.15
N ARG A 5 40.34 1.66 -25.94
CA ARG A 5 40.51 2.89 -25.15
C ARG A 5 41.95 3.01 -24.67
N LYS A 6 42.50 4.24 -24.72
CA LYS A 6 43.86 4.53 -24.25
C LYS A 6 43.81 5.28 -22.92
N TYR A 7 44.60 4.84 -21.95
CA TYR A 7 44.76 5.49 -20.65
C TYR A 7 46.16 5.25 -20.11
N HIS A 8 46.86 6.31 -19.69
CA HIS A 8 48.28 6.28 -19.28
C HIS A 8 49.18 5.45 -20.23
N LEU A 9 49.09 5.72 -21.54
CA LEU A 9 49.85 5.04 -22.61
C LEU A 9 49.57 3.53 -22.80
N LYS A 10 48.74 2.92 -21.94
CA LYS A 10 48.22 1.56 -22.15
C LYS A 10 46.96 1.61 -23.01
N THR A 11 46.82 0.63 -23.91
CA THR A 11 45.60 0.44 -24.70
C THR A 11 44.82 -0.72 -24.11
N TYR A 12 43.60 -0.46 -23.66
CA TYR A 12 42.65 -1.45 -23.20
C TYR A 12 41.74 -1.78 -24.39
N ARG A 13 41.83 -3.01 -24.88
CA ARG A 13 41.10 -3.44 -26.07
C ARG A 13 39.65 -3.76 -25.75
N GLN A 14 38.77 -3.46 -26.72
CA GLN A 14 37.33 -3.79 -26.73
C GLN A 14 36.66 -3.65 -25.36
N CYS A 15 36.74 -2.47 -24.76
CA CYS A 15 36.19 -2.22 -23.43
C CYS A 15 35.12 -1.12 -23.43
N CYS A 16 34.25 -1.21 -22.43
CA CYS A 16 33.25 -0.22 -22.08
C CYS A 16 33.72 0.66 -20.92
N VAL A 17 33.04 1.79 -20.73
CA VAL A 17 33.23 2.65 -19.55
C VAL A 17 32.03 2.50 -18.62
N GLY A 18 32.27 2.42 -17.30
CA GLY A 18 31.23 2.28 -16.28
C GLY A 18 30.08 3.30 -16.43
N THR A 19 30.41 4.59 -16.55
CA THR A 19 29.39 5.64 -16.77
C THR A 19 28.59 5.47 -18.06
N GLU A 20 29.23 5.04 -19.15
CA GLU A 20 28.55 4.83 -20.44
C GLU A 20 27.59 3.62 -20.36
N LEU A 21 27.96 2.56 -19.63
CA LEU A 21 27.08 1.40 -19.39
C LEU A 21 25.86 1.78 -18.56
N VAL A 22 26.03 2.60 -17.54
CA VAL A 22 24.92 3.14 -16.74
C VAL A 22 24.00 4.01 -17.61
N ASP A 23 24.55 4.91 -18.42
CA ASP A 23 23.77 5.77 -19.32
C ASP A 23 22.94 4.95 -20.32
N TRP A 24 23.54 3.91 -20.91
CA TRP A 24 22.85 3.03 -21.83
C TRP A 24 21.69 2.29 -21.15
N LEU A 25 21.94 1.72 -19.97
CA LEU A 25 20.94 0.95 -19.24
C LEU A 25 19.72 1.82 -18.86
N MET A 26 19.98 3.08 -18.46
CA MET A 26 18.93 4.06 -18.18
C MET A 26 18.11 4.46 -19.41
N GLN A 27 18.69 4.36 -20.62
CA GLN A 27 17.99 4.69 -21.88
C GLN A 27 17.17 3.51 -22.42
N GLN A 28 17.58 2.26 -22.15
CA GLN A 28 16.94 1.08 -22.74
C GLN A 28 15.61 0.68 -22.08
N SER A 29 15.43 0.92 -20.78
CA SER A 29 14.24 0.45 -20.08
C SER A 29 13.72 1.44 -19.05
N SER A 30 12.39 1.57 -19.02
CA SER A 30 11.66 2.33 -18.01
C SER A 30 11.66 1.68 -16.62
N CYS A 31 12.14 0.43 -16.47
CA CYS A 31 12.23 -0.25 -15.17
C CYS A 31 13.44 0.21 -14.34
N VAL A 32 14.34 1.00 -14.94
CA VAL A 32 15.55 1.54 -14.29
C VAL A 32 15.31 2.99 -13.91
N HIS A 33 15.28 3.26 -12.61
CA HIS A 33 14.82 4.52 -12.05
C HIS A 33 15.96 5.43 -11.59
N SER A 34 17.15 4.90 -11.35
CA SER A 34 18.31 5.66 -10.87
C SER A 34 19.63 5.03 -11.33
N ARG A 35 20.70 5.84 -11.31
CA ARG A 35 22.07 5.37 -11.57
C ARG A 35 22.52 4.33 -10.54
N THR A 36 22.11 4.50 -9.29
CA THR A 36 22.35 3.54 -8.19
C THR A 36 21.72 2.17 -8.48
N GLN A 37 20.50 2.15 -9.03
CA GLN A 37 19.87 0.89 -9.45
C GLN A 37 20.66 0.24 -10.60
N ALA A 38 21.09 1.04 -11.58
CA ALA A 38 21.91 0.56 -12.70
C ALA A 38 23.26 -0.03 -12.24
N VAL A 39 23.91 0.58 -11.24
CA VAL A 39 25.12 0.03 -10.61
C VAL A 39 24.87 -1.37 -10.05
N GLY A 40 23.77 -1.55 -9.30
CA GLY A 40 23.41 -2.87 -8.77
C GLY A 40 23.15 -3.90 -9.87
N MET A 41 22.46 -3.51 -10.94
CA MET A 41 22.20 -4.39 -12.10
C MET A 41 23.50 -4.81 -12.80
N TRP A 42 24.44 -3.89 -13.02
CA TRP A 42 25.74 -4.22 -13.61
C TRP A 42 26.64 -5.02 -12.67
N GLN A 43 26.52 -4.80 -11.36
CA GLN A 43 27.23 -5.59 -10.35
C GLN A 43 26.89 -7.08 -10.43
N VAL A 44 25.65 -7.44 -10.80
CA VAL A 44 25.27 -8.86 -11.02
C VAL A 44 26.15 -9.51 -12.08
N LEU A 45 26.34 -8.85 -13.22
CA LEU A 45 27.15 -9.40 -14.31
C LEU A 45 28.63 -9.49 -13.92
N LEU A 46 29.10 -8.57 -13.07
CA LEU A 46 30.47 -8.55 -12.59
C LEU A 46 30.76 -9.66 -11.58
N GLU A 47 29.85 -9.90 -10.63
CA GLU A 47 29.99 -10.99 -9.65
C GLU A 47 29.96 -12.37 -10.31
N GLU A 48 29.18 -12.52 -11.38
CA GLU A 48 29.08 -13.77 -12.16
C GLU A 48 30.16 -13.91 -13.25
N GLY A 49 31.08 -12.93 -13.39
CA GLY A 49 32.21 -12.99 -14.32
C GLY A 49 31.84 -12.79 -15.80
N VAL A 50 30.61 -12.38 -16.09
CA VAL A 50 30.13 -12.07 -17.46
C VAL A 50 30.67 -10.70 -17.93
N LEU A 51 30.89 -9.78 -16.99
CA LEU A 51 31.49 -8.46 -17.21
C LEU A 51 32.65 -8.24 -16.24
N ASN A 52 33.88 -8.09 -16.73
CA ASN A 52 35.05 -8.01 -15.85
C ASN A 52 35.64 -6.59 -15.85
N HIS A 53 36.03 -6.08 -14.68
CA HIS A 53 36.88 -4.89 -14.62
C HIS A 53 38.27 -5.22 -15.18
N VAL A 54 38.85 -4.33 -15.99
CA VAL A 54 40.13 -4.63 -16.67
C VAL A 54 41.30 -4.84 -15.70
N ASP A 55 41.21 -4.28 -14.49
CA ASP A 55 42.18 -4.46 -13.39
C ASP A 55 41.70 -5.45 -12.30
N GLN A 56 40.67 -6.27 -12.60
CA GLN A 56 40.14 -7.32 -11.69
C GLN A 56 39.59 -6.78 -10.35
N GLU A 57 38.99 -5.59 -10.36
CA GLU A 57 38.19 -5.12 -9.23
C GLU A 57 36.89 -5.93 -9.13
N TYR A 58 36.48 -6.27 -7.90
CA TYR A 58 35.29 -7.08 -7.61
C TYR A 58 33.99 -6.27 -7.50
N TYR A 59 34.04 -4.96 -7.74
CA TYR A 59 32.88 -4.08 -7.62
C TYR A 59 32.74 -3.18 -8.87
N PHE A 60 31.51 -3.00 -9.32
CA PHE A 60 31.16 -2.11 -10.41
C PHE A 60 31.04 -0.67 -9.87
N GLN A 61 31.52 0.31 -10.63
CA GLN A 61 31.40 1.72 -10.28
C GLN A 61 30.91 2.54 -11.47
N ASP A 62 29.99 3.46 -11.17
CA ASP A 62 29.58 4.53 -12.07
C ASP A 62 30.67 5.62 -12.18
N LYS A 63 31.80 5.23 -12.76
CA LYS A 63 33.00 6.07 -12.95
C LYS A 63 33.61 5.83 -14.32
N TYR A 64 34.61 6.65 -14.63
CA TYR A 64 35.45 6.46 -15.81
C TYR A 64 36.45 5.30 -15.61
N LEU A 65 35.92 4.09 -15.40
CA LEU A 65 36.64 2.84 -15.26
C LEU A 65 36.28 1.91 -16.41
N PHE A 66 37.20 1.02 -16.79
CA PHE A 66 37.02 0.17 -17.95
C PHE A 66 36.57 -1.25 -17.58
N TYR A 67 35.58 -1.74 -18.31
CA TYR A 67 35.01 -3.07 -18.15
C TYR A 67 34.97 -3.80 -19.50
N ARG A 68 35.08 -5.13 -19.50
CA ARG A 68 35.10 -5.96 -20.70
C ARG A 68 34.12 -7.12 -20.56
N PHE A 69 33.29 -7.37 -21.56
CA PHE A 69 32.43 -8.54 -21.58
C PHE A 69 33.26 -9.80 -21.81
N LEU A 70 32.79 -10.94 -21.29
CA LEU A 70 33.49 -12.22 -21.41
C LEU A 70 33.79 -12.59 -22.87
N ASP A 71 32.86 -12.34 -23.79
CA ASP A 71 33.06 -12.61 -25.21
C ASP A 71 34.21 -11.79 -25.81
N ASP A 72 34.39 -10.55 -25.35
CA ASP A 72 35.42 -9.60 -25.78
C ASP A 72 36.83 -9.93 -25.24
N GLU A 73 36.99 -10.96 -24.40
CA GLU A 73 38.31 -11.44 -23.95
C GLU A 73 39.13 -12.07 -25.09
N HIS A 74 38.46 -12.61 -26.11
CA HIS A 74 39.08 -13.23 -27.27
C HIS A 74 39.38 -12.21 -28.38
N GLU A 75 40.51 -12.35 -29.09
CA GLU A 75 40.91 -11.34 -30.11
C GLU A 75 40.01 -11.33 -31.36
N ASP A 76 39.37 -12.45 -31.69
CA ASP A 76 38.58 -12.67 -32.90
C ASP A 76 37.09 -12.91 -32.56
N VAL A 77 36.43 -11.92 -31.96
CA VAL A 77 34.99 -12.01 -31.67
C VAL A 77 34.18 -11.79 -32.96
N PRO A 78 33.35 -12.76 -33.38
CA PRO A 78 32.47 -12.57 -34.52
C PRO A 78 31.40 -11.52 -34.18
N MET A 79 31.05 -10.69 -35.17
CA MET A 79 29.91 -9.78 -35.03
C MET A 79 28.60 -10.58 -34.90
N PRO A 80 27.63 -10.12 -34.09
CA PRO A 80 26.34 -10.81 -33.96
C PRO A 80 25.64 -10.99 -35.31
N THR A 81 25.14 -12.19 -35.54
CA THR A 81 24.29 -12.54 -36.68
C THR A 81 22.94 -11.81 -36.59
N ASP A 82 22.22 -11.72 -37.71
CA ASP A 82 20.89 -11.10 -37.71
C ASP A 82 19.85 -11.90 -36.92
N GLU A 83 20.08 -13.21 -36.74
CA GLU A 83 19.27 -14.05 -35.87
C GLU A 83 19.48 -13.73 -34.40
N GLU A 84 20.74 -13.65 -33.94
CA GLU A 84 21.09 -13.27 -32.57
C GLU A 84 20.65 -11.85 -32.22
N LYS A 85 20.70 -10.91 -33.17
CA LYS A 85 20.17 -9.55 -32.95
C LYS A 85 18.67 -9.57 -32.68
N ARG A 86 17.92 -10.36 -33.46
CA ARG A 86 16.47 -10.48 -33.30
C ARG A 86 16.11 -11.18 -31.98
N GLU A 87 16.82 -12.24 -31.63
CA GLU A 87 16.65 -12.93 -30.33
C GLU A 87 16.97 -11.99 -29.17
N SER A 88 18.09 -11.24 -29.26
CA SER A 88 18.44 -10.22 -28.27
C SER A 88 17.38 -9.12 -28.14
N GLU A 89 16.79 -8.66 -29.23
CA GLU A 89 15.69 -7.67 -29.18
C GLU A 89 14.43 -8.22 -28.50
N GLU A 90 14.16 -9.51 -28.62
CA GLU A 90 13.03 -10.20 -27.98
C GLU A 90 13.29 -10.41 -26.47
N ASP A 91 14.51 -10.84 -26.10
CA ASP A 91 14.87 -11.23 -24.72
C ASP A 91 15.35 -10.06 -23.85
N LEU A 92 15.70 -8.91 -24.45
CA LEU A 92 16.28 -7.78 -23.72
C LEU A 92 15.38 -7.33 -22.57
N GLN A 93 14.06 -7.22 -22.77
CA GLN A 93 13.18 -6.68 -21.75
C GLN A 93 13.07 -7.62 -20.52
N ASP A 94 13.03 -8.93 -20.76
CA ASP A 94 12.99 -9.95 -19.70
C ASP A 94 14.33 -10.04 -18.97
N THR A 95 15.44 -9.92 -19.71
CA THR A 95 16.79 -9.83 -19.14
C THR A 95 16.93 -8.62 -18.22
N LEU A 96 16.44 -7.45 -18.65
CA LEU A 96 16.46 -6.22 -17.85
C LEU A 96 15.57 -6.33 -16.61
N LEU A 97 14.43 -7.01 -16.71
CA LEU A 97 13.58 -7.31 -15.55
C LEU A 97 14.33 -8.21 -14.55
N PHE A 98 14.93 -9.31 -15.03
CA PHE A 98 15.71 -10.22 -14.19
C PHE A 98 16.84 -9.50 -13.45
N LEU A 99 17.64 -8.69 -14.17
CA LEU A 99 18.71 -7.90 -13.56
C LEU A 99 18.18 -6.89 -12.54
N SER A 100 17.00 -6.31 -12.79
CA SER A 100 16.38 -5.37 -11.84
C SER A 100 15.93 -6.04 -10.53
N GLN A 101 15.63 -7.35 -10.56
CA GLN A 101 15.22 -8.14 -9.40
C GLN A 101 16.42 -8.61 -8.57
N THR A 102 17.51 -9.01 -9.22
CA THR A 102 18.74 -9.51 -8.59
C THR A 102 19.72 -8.39 -8.19
N GLY A 103 19.68 -7.27 -8.91
CA GLY A 103 20.58 -6.13 -8.76
C GLY A 103 20.73 -5.57 -7.34
N PRO A 104 19.65 -5.34 -6.57
CA PRO A 104 19.82 -4.71 -5.26
C PRO A 104 20.49 -5.63 -4.21
N ASP A 105 20.32 -6.95 -4.30
CA ASP A 105 20.99 -7.91 -3.42
C ASP A 105 22.50 -7.99 -3.75
N ALA A 106 22.86 -8.00 -5.05
CA ALA A 106 24.25 -7.85 -5.48
C ALA A 106 24.86 -6.52 -5.01
N HIS A 107 24.09 -5.42 -5.08
CA HIS A 107 24.52 -4.13 -4.59
C HIS A 107 24.77 -4.15 -3.06
N MET A 108 23.86 -4.74 -2.27
CA MET A 108 24.04 -4.90 -0.83
C MET A 108 25.31 -5.71 -0.52
N ARG A 109 25.54 -6.85 -1.18
CA ARG A 109 26.76 -7.64 -0.97
C ARG A 109 28.02 -6.85 -1.28
N MET A 110 28.03 -6.12 -2.39
CA MET A 110 29.13 -5.25 -2.77
C MET A 110 29.45 -4.23 -1.68
N ILE A 111 28.42 -3.58 -1.12
CA ILE A 111 28.57 -2.59 -0.05
C ILE A 111 29.00 -3.24 1.28
N LEU A 112 28.44 -4.39 1.64
CA LEU A 112 28.74 -5.08 2.90
C LEU A 112 30.19 -5.60 3.00
N ARG A 113 30.91 -5.69 1.87
CA ARG A 113 32.36 -5.93 1.86
C ARG A 113 33.16 -4.75 2.41
N LYS A 114 32.58 -3.54 2.51
CA LYS A 114 33.19 -2.41 3.21
C LYS A 114 33.12 -2.65 4.74
N PRO A 115 34.19 -2.34 5.48
CA PRO A 115 34.15 -2.35 6.95
C PRO A 115 33.04 -1.43 7.48
N PRO A 116 32.36 -1.77 8.60
CA PRO A 116 31.31 -0.96 9.23
C PRO A 116 31.61 0.55 9.29
N GLY A 117 32.79 0.93 9.77
CA GLY A 117 33.19 2.35 9.92
C GLY A 117 33.49 3.12 8.63
N GLN A 118 33.43 2.47 7.46
CA GLN A 118 33.72 3.08 6.15
C GLN A 118 32.47 3.21 5.26
N ARG A 119 31.29 2.82 5.77
CA ARG A 119 30.03 2.93 5.03
C ARG A 119 29.51 4.36 5.05
N THR A 120 29.12 4.86 3.88
CA THR A 120 28.48 6.18 3.75
C THR A 120 27.01 6.13 4.19
N ALA A 121 26.34 7.28 4.32
CA ALA A 121 24.90 7.30 4.59
C ALA A 121 24.09 6.55 3.51
N ASP A 122 24.45 6.75 2.24
CA ASP A 122 23.81 6.06 1.10
C ASP A 122 24.04 4.54 1.15
N ASP A 123 25.25 4.11 1.55
CA ASP A 123 25.56 2.69 1.73
C ASP A 123 24.63 2.04 2.77
N LEU A 124 24.42 2.73 3.90
CA LEU A 124 23.56 2.26 4.99
C LEU A 124 22.09 2.20 4.56
N GLU A 125 21.63 3.17 3.77
CA GLU A 125 20.26 3.18 3.23
C GLU A 125 20.02 2.01 2.27
N ILE A 126 20.96 1.73 1.36
CA ILE A 126 20.86 0.59 0.42
C ILE A 126 20.83 -0.73 1.18
N ILE A 127 21.71 -0.92 2.18
CA ILE A 127 21.69 -2.13 3.01
C ILE A 127 20.32 -2.24 3.71
N PHE A 128 19.87 -1.17 4.37
CA PHE A 128 18.61 -1.15 5.11
C PHE A 128 17.40 -1.51 4.22
N GLU A 129 17.33 -1.00 2.98
CA GLU A 129 16.28 -1.37 2.03
C GLU A 129 16.20 -2.88 1.80
N GLU A 130 17.35 -3.56 1.70
CA GLU A 130 17.41 -5.01 1.52
C GLU A 130 17.06 -5.79 2.80
N LEU A 131 17.48 -5.29 3.98
CA LEU A 131 17.20 -5.98 5.25
C LEU A 131 15.71 -6.13 5.53
N ILE A 132 14.87 -5.22 5.01
CA ILE A 132 13.40 -5.30 5.13
C ILE A 132 12.85 -6.55 4.44
N HIS A 133 13.55 -7.05 3.42
CA HIS A 133 13.14 -8.22 2.63
C HIS A 133 13.68 -9.55 3.19
N ILE A 134 14.59 -9.51 4.16
CA ILE A 134 15.16 -10.73 4.77
C ILE A 134 14.22 -11.27 5.85
N LYS A 135 13.70 -12.47 5.63
CA LYS A 135 12.70 -13.12 6.51
C LYS A 135 13.17 -13.26 7.95
N ALA A 136 14.42 -13.66 8.19
CA ALA A 136 15.01 -13.77 9.53
C ALA A 136 14.93 -12.46 10.32
N LEU A 137 14.97 -11.30 9.65
CA LEU A 137 14.95 -9.98 10.26
C LEU A 137 13.52 -9.41 10.40
N SER A 138 12.50 -10.05 9.83
CA SER A 138 11.13 -9.52 9.76
C SER A 138 10.57 -9.08 11.11
N HIS A 139 10.86 -9.84 12.18
CA HIS A 139 10.42 -9.60 13.55
C HIS A 139 11.16 -8.47 14.29
N LEU A 140 12.25 -7.95 13.73
CA LEU A 140 13.02 -6.86 14.33
C LEU A 140 12.40 -5.49 13.99
N SER A 141 12.50 -4.56 14.94
CA SER A 141 12.04 -3.18 14.75
C SER A 141 12.82 -2.46 13.65
N THR A 142 12.24 -1.39 13.11
CA THR A 142 12.88 -0.56 12.10
C THR A 142 14.21 0.02 12.61
N THR A 143 14.27 0.44 13.87
CA THR A 143 15.49 0.96 14.49
C THR A 143 16.59 -0.11 14.54
N VAL A 144 16.26 -1.32 15.01
CA VAL A 144 17.24 -2.42 15.05
C VAL A 144 17.75 -2.75 13.64
N LYS A 145 16.88 -2.78 12.63
CA LYS A 145 17.31 -3.00 11.24
C LYS A 145 18.25 -1.89 10.72
N ARG A 146 18.00 -0.62 11.07
CA ARG A 146 18.89 0.50 10.70
C ARG A 146 20.24 0.39 11.38
N GLU A 147 20.27 0.08 12.66
CA GLU A 147 21.52 -0.15 13.39
C GLU A 147 22.29 -1.35 12.80
N LEU A 148 21.59 -2.45 12.50
CA LEU A 148 22.17 -3.62 11.85
C LEU A 148 22.83 -3.27 10.51
N ALA A 149 22.27 -2.38 9.70
CA ALA A 149 22.90 -1.95 8.45
C ALA A 149 24.32 -1.39 8.65
N GLY A 150 24.58 -0.77 9.81
CA GLY A 150 25.89 -0.27 10.21
C GLY A 150 26.89 -1.38 10.55
N PHE A 151 26.44 -2.47 11.18
CA PHE A 151 27.32 -3.46 11.81
C PHE A 151 27.34 -4.85 11.13
N LEU A 152 26.41 -5.15 10.23
CA LEU A 152 26.37 -6.44 9.54
C LEU A 152 27.63 -6.65 8.70
N ILE A 153 28.21 -7.85 8.79
CA ILE A 153 29.38 -8.27 8.01
C ILE A 153 28.93 -9.33 7.01
N PHE A 154 29.34 -9.19 5.74
CA PHE A 154 29.15 -10.24 4.75
C PHE A 154 30.30 -11.25 4.83
N GLU A 155 29.96 -12.53 4.97
CA GLU A 155 30.91 -13.64 5.05
C GLU A 155 30.56 -14.72 4.03
N SER A 156 31.52 -15.14 3.21
CA SER A 156 31.31 -16.15 2.16
C SER A 156 32.31 -17.28 2.27
N HIS A 157 31.83 -18.51 2.11
CA HIS A 157 32.65 -19.73 2.20
C HIS A 157 32.48 -20.60 0.95
N PRO A 158 33.56 -20.91 0.22
CA PRO A 158 33.44 -21.57 -1.08
C PRO A 158 33.19 -23.08 -1.00
N LYS A 159 33.57 -23.75 0.10
CA LYS A 159 33.62 -25.22 0.16
C LYS A 159 32.65 -25.83 1.19
N ALA A 160 31.89 -26.83 0.77
CA ALA A 160 31.12 -27.71 1.62
C ALA A 160 32.02 -28.39 2.66
N GLY A 161 31.45 -28.70 3.83
CA GLY A 161 32.19 -29.31 4.94
C GLY A 161 33.02 -28.32 5.77
N THR A 162 33.12 -27.05 5.36
CA THR A 162 33.75 -26.01 6.20
C THR A 162 32.98 -25.85 7.51
N VAL A 163 33.70 -25.87 8.63
CA VAL A 163 33.12 -25.68 9.96
C VAL A 163 33.14 -24.19 10.31
N LEU A 164 31.98 -23.60 10.60
CA LEU A 164 31.87 -22.19 11.02
C LEU A 164 32.31 -22.01 12.47
N PHE A 165 31.85 -22.89 13.35
CA PHE A 165 32.25 -22.96 14.76
C PHE A 165 31.92 -24.34 15.32
N ASN A 166 32.58 -24.70 16.42
CA ASN A 166 32.40 -25.97 17.10
C ASN A 166 31.53 -25.86 18.36
N GLN A 167 30.83 -26.95 18.69
CA GLN A 167 30.17 -27.11 19.98
C GLN A 167 31.20 -26.97 21.12
N GLY A 168 30.84 -26.17 22.13
CA GLY A 168 31.69 -25.87 23.28
C GLY A 168 32.56 -24.62 23.13
N GLU A 169 32.67 -24.03 21.94
CA GLU A 169 33.36 -22.75 21.74
C GLU A 169 32.57 -21.58 22.34
N GLU A 170 33.24 -20.45 22.57
CA GLU A 170 32.56 -19.22 22.98
C GLU A 170 31.63 -18.72 21.85
N GLY A 171 30.45 -18.22 22.23
CA GLY A 171 29.54 -17.56 21.30
C GLY A 171 30.05 -16.18 20.91
N THR A 172 30.68 -16.05 19.74
CA THR A 172 31.24 -14.78 19.25
C THR A 172 30.35 -14.02 18.27
N SER A 173 29.49 -14.72 17.50
CA SER A 173 28.69 -14.09 16.44
C SER A 173 27.31 -14.73 16.25
N TRP A 174 26.38 -13.97 15.67
CA TRP A 174 25.08 -14.40 15.16
C TRP A 174 25.11 -14.39 13.63
N TYR A 175 24.52 -15.40 12.99
CA TYR A 175 24.58 -15.60 11.55
C TYR A 175 23.19 -15.72 10.94
N ILE A 176 23.03 -15.21 9.72
CA ILE A 176 21.85 -15.37 8.86
C ILE A 176 22.32 -15.91 7.52
N ILE A 177 21.63 -16.92 6.99
CA ILE A 177 21.99 -17.56 5.72
C ILE A 177 21.39 -16.77 4.56
N LEU A 178 22.24 -16.20 3.71
CA LEU A 178 21.81 -15.54 2.46
C LEU A 178 21.80 -16.49 1.26
N LYS A 179 22.72 -17.47 1.24
CA LYS A 179 22.81 -18.45 0.16
C LYS A 179 23.37 -19.75 0.71
N GLY A 180 22.81 -20.87 0.25
CA GLY A 180 23.24 -22.21 0.62
C GLY A 180 22.57 -22.75 1.88
N SER A 181 23.21 -23.74 2.51
CA SER A 181 22.66 -24.47 3.65
C SER A 181 23.75 -25.01 4.57
N VAL A 182 23.39 -25.22 5.83
CA VAL A 182 24.31 -25.71 6.88
C VAL A 182 23.67 -26.82 7.70
N ASN A 183 24.50 -27.74 8.17
CA ASN A 183 24.11 -28.78 9.12
C ASN A 183 24.40 -28.32 10.55
N VAL A 184 23.43 -28.51 11.44
CA VAL A 184 23.59 -28.36 12.89
C VAL A 184 24.00 -29.71 13.46
N VAL A 185 25.19 -29.78 14.06
CA VAL A 185 25.79 -31.03 14.54
C VAL A 185 25.97 -30.98 16.04
N ILE A 186 25.50 -32.01 16.76
CA ILE A 186 25.69 -32.13 18.21
C ILE A 186 26.48 -33.41 18.50
N TYR A 187 27.53 -33.30 19.32
CA TYR A 187 28.34 -34.43 19.74
C TYR A 187 27.48 -35.50 20.41
N GLY A 188 27.65 -36.74 19.97
CA GLY A 188 26.84 -37.89 20.39
C GLY A 188 25.47 -38.03 19.71
N LYS A 189 25.02 -37.03 18.94
CA LYS A 189 23.75 -37.08 18.17
C LYS A 189 23.94 -36.98 16.65
N GLY A 190 25.09 -36.50 16.18
CA GLY A 190 25.33 -36.28 14.76
C GLY A 190 24.58 -35.03 14.25
N VAL A 191 24.16 -35.06 12.98
CA VAL A 191 23.37 -33.97 12.38
C VAL A 191 21.96 -34.01 12.95
N VAL A 192 21.57 -32.94 13.67
CA VAL A 192 20.23 -32.85 14.31
C VAL A 192 19.21 -32.14 13.43
N CYS A 193 19.63 -31.18 12.61
CA CYS A 193 18.82 -30.54 11.59
C CYS A 193 19.70 -29.84 10.54
N THR A 194 19.06 -29.40 9.46
CA THR A 194 19.68 -28.60 8.39
C THR A 194 18.93 -27.27 8.28
N LEU A 195 19.68 -26.17 8.21
CA LEU A 195 19.16 -24.82 8.01
C LEU A 195 19.47 -24.35 6.58
N HIS A 196 18.59 -23.54 6.01
CA HIS A 196 18.64 -23.09 4.63
C HIS A 196 18.60 -21.55 4.53
N GLU A 197 18.68 -21.04 3.32
CA GLU A 197 18.50 -19.61 3.03
C GLU A 197 17.29 -19.00 3.76
N GLY A 198 17.53 -17.86 4.42
CA GLY A 198 16.54 -17.15 5.22
C GLY A 198 16.44 -17.60 6.68
N ASP A 199 17.10 -18.70 7.07
CA ASP A 199 17.24 -19.11 8.47
C ASP A 199 18.40 -18.36 9.17
N ASP A 200 18.36 -18.31 10.50
CA ASP A 200 19.40 -17.73 11.34
C ASP A 200 19.84 -18.68 12.47
N PHE A 201 21.06 -18.52 12.97
CA PHE A 201 21.61 -19.37 14.03
C PHE A 201 22.70 -18.68 14.85
N GLY A 202 22.98 -19.24 16.04
CA GLY A 202 24.04 -18.77 16.92
C GLY A 202 23.64 -17.67 17.92
N LYS A 203 22.40 -17.17 17.87
CA LYS A 203 21.88 -16.12 18.77
C LYS A 203 21.93 -16.50 20.25
N LEU A 204 21.60 -17.75 20.59
CA LEU A 204 21.43 -18.20 21.98
C LEU A 204 22.70 -18.02 22.84
N ALA A 205 23.87 -18.31 22.25
CA ALA A 205 25.16 -18.21 22.93
C ALA A 205 25.53 -16.75 23.25
N LEU A 206 25.09 -15.80 22.42
CA LEU A 206 25.30 -14.37 22.66
C LEU A 206 24.46 -13.85 23.82
N VAL A 207 23.19 -14.26 23.88
CA VAL A 207 22.22 -13.76 24.88
C VAL A 207 22.52 -14.32 26.27
N ASN A 208 22.89 -15.60 26.36
CA ASN A 208 23.08 -16.29 27.64
C ASN A 208 24.52 -16.27 28.14
N ASP A 209 25.44 -15.67 27.39
CA ASP A 209 26.89 -15.73 27.62
C ASP A 209 27.37 -17.18 27.89
N ALA A 210 26.92 -18.10 27.04
CA ALA A 210 27.11 -19.53 27.20
C ALA A 210 27.87 -20.15 26.00
N PRO A 211 28.57 -21.29 26.18
CA PRO A 211 29.22 -21.98 25.08
C PRO A 211 28.24 -22.43 23.97
N ARG A 212 28.74 -22.60 22.75
CA ARG A 212 27.96 -23.10 21.61
C ARG A 212 27.37 -24.48 21.92
N ALA A 213 26.04 -24.61 21.79
CA ALA A 213 25.33 -25.86 22.03
C ALA A 213 25.47 -26.90 20.90
N ALA A 214 25.95 -26.49 19.72
CA ALA A 214 26.13 -27.31 18.53
C ALA A 214 27.26 -26.74 17.65
N SER A 215 27.83 -27.58 16.78
CA SER A 215 28.72 -27.17 15.69
C SER A 215 27.89 -26.85 14.44
N ILE A 216 28.38 -25.92 13.61
CA ILE A 216 27.76 -25.58 12.33
C ILE A 216 28.73 -25.92 11.20
N VAL A 217 28.26 -26.72 10.25
CA VAL A 217 29.08 -27.20 9.12
C VAL A 217 28.36 -26.92 7.81
N LEU A 218 29.05 -26.33 6.84
CA LEU A 218 28.50 -26.11 5.50
C LEU A 218 28.06 -27.42 4.87
N ARG A 219 26.85 -27.42 4.32
CA ARG A 219 26.29 -28.55 3.60
C ARG A 219 26.64 -28.52 2.11
N GLU A 220 26.82 -27.34 1.54
CA GLU A 220 27.10 -27.12 0.12
C GLU A 220 28.17 -26.06 -0.11
N ASP A 221 28.67 -26.00 -1.34
CA ASP A 221 29.66 -25.01 -1.78
C ASP A 221 29.04 -23.61 -1.89
N ASN A 222 29.89 -22.58 -1.84
CA ASN A 222 29.51 -21.17 -2.03
C ASN A 222 28.37 -20.66 -1.13
N CYS A 223 28.43 -20.96 0.17
CA CYS A 223 27.48 -20.41 1.13
C CYS A 223 27.80 -18.94 1.46
N HIS A 224 26.76 -18.15 1.70
CA HIS A 224 26.86 -16.72 2.03
C HIS A 224 26.09 -16.42 3.30
N PHE A 225 26.67 -15.63 4.19
CA PHE A 225 26.12 -15.29 5.48
C PHE A 225 26.17 -13.80 5.75
N LEU A 226 25.16 -13.29 6.45
CA LEU A 226 25.31 -12.06 7.22
C LEU A 226 25.70 -12.43 8.65
N ARG A 227 26.69 -11.73 9.19
CA ARG A 227 27.21 -11.94 10.54
C ARG A 227 27.12 -10.66 11.36
N VAL A 228 26.73 -10.80 12.63
CA VAL A 228 26.82 -9.73 13.64
C VAL A 228 27.66 -10.25 14.80
N ASP A 229 28.72 -9.53 15.14
CA ASP A 229 29.62 -9.92 16.24
C ASP A 229 29.03 -9.54 17.61
N LYS A 230 29.43 -10.25 18.67
CA LYS A 230 28.87 -10.13 20.03
C LYS A 230 28.91 -8.71 20.58
N GLU A 231 30.00 -7.99 20.35
CA GLU A 231 30.17 -6.62 20.81
C GLU A 231 29.15 -5.68 20.18
N ASP A 232 28.98 -5.78 18.86
CA ASP A 232 28.02 -5.01 18.09
C ASP A 232 26.58 -5.42 18.40
N PHE A 233 26.31 -6.72 18.53
CA PHE A 233 24.99 -7.24 18.95
C PHE A 233 24.56 -6.62 20.29
N ASN A 234 25.46 -6.65 21.28
CA ASN A 234 25.19 -6.06 22.59
C ASN A 234 25.12 -4.54 22.54
N ARG A 235 25.90 -3.90 21.65
CA ARG A 235 25.84 -2.45 21.43
C ARG A 235 24.49 -2.02 20.87
N ILE A 236 23.98 -2.70 19.85
CA ILE A 236 22.67 -2.42 19.26
C ILE A 236 21.58 -2.52 20.33
N LEU A 237 21.60 -3.56 21.17
CA LEU A 237 20.64 -3.70 22.27
C LEU A 237 20.74 -2.56 23.30
N ARG A 238 21.95 -2.17 23.69
CA ARG A 238 22.17 -1.06 24.62
C ARG A 238 21.73 0.28 24.01
N ASP A 239 22.03 0.52 22.75
CA ASP A 239 21.72 1.77 22.07
C ASP A 239 20.20 1.91 21.88
N VAL A 240 19.50 0.81 21.57
CA VAL A 240 18.02 0.80 21.53
C VAL A 240 17.42 1.09 22.91
N GLU A 241 17.91 0.45 23.99
CA GLU A 241 17.40 0.71 25.33
C GLU A 241 17.74 2.13 25.82
N ALA A 242 18.95 2.64 25.52
CA ALA A 242 19.36 4.01 25.84
C ALA A 242 18.53 5.08 25.11
N ASN A 243 17.97 4.72 23.95
CA ASN A 243 17.06 5.57 23.18
C ASN A 243 15.59 5.38 23.57
N THR A 244 15.27 4.45 24.48
CA THR A 244 13.90 4.18 24.92
C THR A 244 13.62 4.87 26.26
N VAL A 245 12.48 5.54 26.36
CA VAL A 245 11.99 6.17 27.59
C VAL A 245 10.67 5.51 27.98
N ARG A 246 10.61 4.94 29.19
CA ARG A 246 9.41 4.29 29.74
C ARG A 246 8.87 5.10 30.90
N LEU A 247 7.68 5.68 30.74
CA LEU A 247 6.94 6.29 31.84
C LEU A 247 6.16 5.21 32.56
N LYS A 248 6.25 5.19 33.89
CA LYS A 248 5.58 4.21 34.74
C LYS A 248 4.60 4.87 35.69
N GLU A 249 3.45 4.23 35.89
CA GLU A 249 2.53 4.53 36.99
C GLU A 249 2.24 3.23 37.72
N HIS A 250 2.33 3.24 39.04
CA HIS A 250 2.14 2.04 39.87
C HIS A 250 3.02 0.85 39.42
N ASP A 251 4.30 1.13 39.12
CA ASP A 251 5.31 0.18 38.60
C ASP A 251 4.98 -0.51 37.26
N GLN A 252 3.94 -0.07 36.55
CA GLN A 252 3.58 -0.55 35.22
C GLN A 252 3.94 0.50 34.16
N ASP A 253 4.48 0.04 33.02
CA ASP A 253 4.70 0.91 31.87
C ASP A 253 3.36 1.45 31.38
N VAL A 254 3.22 2.77 31.24
CA VAL A 254 2.00 3.42 30.74
C VAL A 254 2.21 4.20 29.45
N LEU A 255 3.47 4.55 29.14
CA LEU A 255 3.88 5.17 27.89
C LEU A 255 5.34 4.81 27.60
N VAL A 256 5.60 4.34 26.37
CA VAL A 256 6.92 4.02 25.87
C VAL A 256 7.21 4.93 24.69
N LEU A 257 8.31 5.68 24.79
CA LEU A 257 8.79 6.59 23.77
C LEU A 257 10.14 6.11 23.26
N GLU A 258 10.42 6.33 21.99
CA GLU A 258 11.72 6.08 21.40
C GLU A 258 12.28 7.37 20.79
N LYS A 259 13.55 7.63 21.08
CA LYS A 259 14.31 8.77 20.60
C LYS A 259 14.73 8.50 19.15
N ILE A 260 14.25 9.33 18.23
CA ILE A 260 14.64 9.28 16.82
C ILE A 260 15.62 10.42 16.53
N SER A 261 16.76 10.07 15.92
CA SER A 261 17.67 11.04 15.31
C SER A 261 16.96 11.73 14.14
N SER A 262 16.75 13.05 14.22
CA SER A 262 16.29 13.79 13.05
C SER A 262 17.39 13.70 11.98
N GLY A 263 17.10 13.01 10.88
CA GLY A 263 18.00 12.99 9.71
C GLY A 263 18.39 14.43 9.35
N GLN A 264 19.66 14.63 8.98
CA GLN A 264 20.22 15.92 8.61
C GLN A 264 19.32 16.62 7.58
N GLN A 265 18.47 17.55 8.03
CA GLN A 265 17.99 18.60 7.13
C GLN A 265 19.19 19.50 6.85
N THR A 266 19.69 19.45 5.62
CA THR A 266 20.64 20.42 5.09
C THR A 266 19.94 21.77 4.97
N SER A 267 19.85 22.51 6.07
CA SER A 267 19.67 23.95 6.04
C SER A 267 20.41 24.55 7.24
N ALA A 268 21.44 25.32 6.92
CA ALA A 268 22.21 26.06 7.89
C ALA A 268 21.34 27.19 8.49
N GLN A 269 20.59 26.88 9.54
CA GLN A 269 20.12 27.88 10.49
C GLN A 269 20.24 27.33 11.90
N VAL A 270 21.16 27.96 12.64
CA VAL A 270 21.37 27.78 14.07
C VAL A 270 20.08 28.18 14.78
N ASN A 271 19.35 27.20 15.31
CA ASN A 271 18.38 27.44 16.37
C ASN A 271 18.56 26.38 17.45
N THR A 272 18.66 26.82 18.70
CA THR A 272 18.90 26.03 19.91
C THR A 272 17.67 25.18 20.28
N GLN A 273 17.34 24.18 19.45
CA GLN A 273 16.40 23.12 19.79
C GLN A 273 17.15 21.77 19.85
N SER A 274 16.77 20.95 20.83
CA SER A 274 17.32 19.60 20.99
C SER A 274 17.20 18.82 19.68
N PRO A 275 18.30 18.25 19.13
CA PRO A 275 18.34 17.64 17.79
C PRO A 275 17.66 16.25 17.72
N TYR A 276 16.75 15.97 18.64
CA TYR A 276 16.13 14.67 18.81
C TYR A 276 14.63 14.84 19.07
N LYS A 277 13.80 14.04 18.39
CA LYS A 277 12.36 13.95 18.62
C LYS A 277 12.05 12.59 19.24
N TYR A 278 11.30 12.58 20.33
CA TYR A 278 10.74 11.35 20.88
C TYR A 278 9.46 11.00 20.12
N THR A 279 9.26 9.71 19.85
CA THR A 279 8.05 9.22 19.22
C THR A 279 7.38 8.18 20.09
N VAL A 280 6.05 8.20 20.13
CA VAL A 280 5.26 7.22 20.87
C VAL A 280 5.36 5.86 20.19
N MET A 281 5.77 4.84 20.95
CA MET A 281 5.82 3.45 20.50
C MET A 281 4.61 2.68 21.02
N SER A 282 4.32 2.81 22.31
CA SER A 282 3.13 2.24 22.91
C SER A 282 2.66 3.02 24.14
N GLY A 283 1.40 2.86 24.52
CA GLY A 283 0.89 3.46 25.76
C GLY A 283 -0.59 3.21 26.02
N ASN A 284 -1.07 3.66 27.18
CA ASN A 284 -2.50 3.68 27.51
C ASN A 284 -3.22 4.78 26.71
N PRO A 285 -4.52 4.62 26.36
CA PRO A 285 -5.26 5.62 25.57
C PRO A 285 -5.14 7.04 26.14
N GLU A 286 -5.39 7.19 27.44
CA GLU A 286 -5.34 8.48 28.15
C GLU A 286 -3.92 9.06 28.17
N LYS A 287 -2.89 8.24 28.39
CA LYS A 287 -1.49 8.69 28.41
C LYS A 287 -0.96 9.10 27.05
N ILE A 288 -1.43 8.45 25.99
CA ILE A 288 -1.14 8.88 24.61
C ILE A 288 -1.80 10.24 24.34
N LEU A 289 -3.07 10.42 24.72
CA LEU A 289 -3.77 11.70 24.59
C LEU A 289 -3.06 12.82 25.38
N GLU A 290 -2.75 12.57 26.66
CA GLU A 290 -2.03 13.49 27.55
C GLU A 290 -0.70 13.90 26.91
N HIS A 291 0.11 12.94 26.46
CA HIS A 291 1.39 13.23 25.81
C HIS A 291 1.25 14.12 24.57
N PHE A 292 0.27 13.84 23.71
CA PHE A 292 0.02 14.66 22.51
C PHE A 292 -0.50 16.05 22.84
N LEU A 293 -1.30 16.20 23.90
CA LEU A 293 -1.72 17.50 24.39
C LEU A 293 -0.55 18.27 24.98
N GLU A 294 0.34 17.65 25.75
CA GLU A 294 1.46 18.34 26.40
C GLU A 294 2.56 18.75 25.42
N THR A 295 2.83 17.92 24.42
CA THR A 295 3.90 18.16 23.42
C THR A 295 3.47 19.06 22.26
N MET A 296 2.17 19.36 22.15
CA MET A 296 1.64 20.23 21.10
C MET A 296 2.20 21.66 21.19
N ARG A 297 2.80 22.10 20.09
CA ARG A 297 3.27 23.48 19.90
C ARG A 297 2.12 24.38 19.45
N LEU A 298 1.96 25.53 20.11
CA LEU A 298 0.92 26.53 19.81
C LEU A 298 1.43 27.66 18.88
N GLU A 299 2.74 27.74 18.63
CA GLU A 299 3.31 28.79 17.79
C GLU A 299 3.05 28.52 16.30
N PRO A 300 2.58 29.52 15.53
CA PRO A 300 2.49 29.41 14.08
C PRO A 300 3.91 29.48 13.49
N SER A 301 4.57 28.34 13.32
CA SER A 301 5.82 28.30 12.54
C SER A 301 5.51 28.51 11.05
N MET A 302 6.45 29.12 10.33
CA MET A 302 6.38 29.47 8.89
C MET A 302 6.27 28.26 7.94
N SER A 303 6.00 27.05 8.45
CA SER A 303 5.72 25.85 7.68
C SER A 303 4.44 25.22 8.22
N GLU A 304 3.35 25.27 7.45
CA GLU A 304 2.06 24.60 7.71
C GLU A 304 2.16 23.05 7.69
N SER A 305 3.33 22.46 8.01
CA SER A 305 3.42 21.03 8.24
C SER A 305 2.71 20.72 9.55
N LEU A 306 1.46 20.27 9.44
CA LEU A 306 0.73 19.60 10.50
C LEU A 306 1.68 18.67 11.25
N ASP A 307 1.73 18.72 12.59
CA ASP A 307 2.56 17.78 13.34
C ASP A 307 2.06 16.36 13.02
N THR A 308 2.83 15.64 12.22
CA THR A 308 2.47 14.32 11.70
C THR A 308 2.02 13.38 12.80
N ALA A 309 2.58 13.53 14.01
CA ALA A 309 2.24 12.68 15.14
C ALA A 309 0.84 12.99 15.72
N LEU A 310 0.39 14.26 15.70
CA LEU A 310 -0.97 14.62 16.06
C LEU A 310 -1.98 14.13 15.02
N ASP A 311 -1.64 14.21 13.73
CA ASP A 311 -2.45 13.65 12.65
C ASP A 311 -2.61 12.13 12.80
N ASP A 312 -1.52 11.42 13.15
CA ASP A 312 -1.57 9.98 13.43
C ASP A 312 -2.56 9.65 14.57
N PHE A 313 -2.56 10.44 15.66
CA PHE A 313 -3.51 10.27 16.76
C PHE A 313 -4.96 10.53 16.30
N VAL A 314 -5.19 11.67 15.64
CA VAL A 314 -6.54 12.09 15.20
C VAL A 314 -7.13 11.15 14.15
N LEU A 315 -6.30 10.54 13.29
CA LEU A 315 -6.74 9.49 12.37
C LEU A 315 -7.10 8.19 13.11
N MET A 316 -6.24 7.78 14.05
CA MET A 316 -6.26 6.41 14.56
C MET A 316 -6.98 6.23 15.90
N HIS A 317 -7.37 7.30 16.59
CA HIS A 317 -8.02 7.20 17.90
C HIS A 317 -9.26 6.31 17.88
N CYS A 318 -10.02 6.25 16.78
CA CYS A 318 -11.22 5.42 16.70
C CYS A 318 -10.94 3.92 16.94
N VAL A 319 -9.70 3.46 16.74
CA VAL A 319 -9.28 2.07 16.97
C VAL A 319 -9.10 1.75 18.46
N PHE A 320 -8.71 2.72 19.28
CA PHE A 320 -8.26 2.48 20.66
C PHE A 320 -8.89 3.40 21.73
N MET A 321 -9.49 4.51 21.32
CA MET A 321 -10.17 5.52 22.15
C MET A 321 -11.36 6.09 21.36
N PRO A 322 -12.48 5.35 21.26
CA PRO A 322 -13.68 5.81 20.54
C PRO A 322 -14.23 7.12 21.12
N ASN A 323 -15.07 7.83 20.37
CA ASN A 323 -15.60 9.14 20.78
C ASN A 323 -16.30 9.13 22.16
N CYS A 324 -16.92 8.02 22.55
CA CYS A 324 -17.51 7.85 23.88
C CYS A 324 -16.49 7.88 25.04
N GLN A 325 -15.21 7.69 24.76
CA GLN A 325 -14.09 7.85 25.70
C GLN A 325 -13.31 9.14 25.44
N LEU A 326 -13.03 9.46 24.16
CA LEU A 326 -12.25 10.63 23.78
C LEU A 326 -12.95 11.94 24.18
N CYS A 327 -14.25 12.10 23.88
CA CYS A 327 -14.97 13.35 24.14
C CYS A 327 -15.01 13.71 25.65
N PRO A 328 -15.37 12.78 26.56
CA PRO A 328 -15.25 13.04 28.00
C PRO A 328 -13.83 13.34 28.46
N ALA A 329 -12.82 12.62 27.93
CA ALA A 329 -11.42 12.87 28.27
C ALA A 329 -10.97 14.28 27.85
N LEU A 330 -11.32 14.71 26.63
CA LEU A 330 -11.03 16.07 26.14
C LEU A 330 -11.72 17.14 27.01
N MET A 331 -12.98 16.90 27.41
CA MET A 331 -13.70 17.82 28.30
C MET A 331 -13.04 17.89 29.69
N SER A 332 -12.59 16.76 30.22
CA SER A 332 -11.84 16.68 31.48
C SER A 332 -10.52 17.46 31.37
N HIS A 333 -9.73 17.21 30.30
CA HIS A 333 -8.49 17.95 30.05
C HIS A 333 -8.73 19.46 29.88
N TYR A 334 -9.83 19.88 29.25
CA TYR A 334 -10.17 21.30 29.10
C TYR A 334 -10.40 22.03 30.43
N HIS A 335 -10.95 21.32 31.42
CA HIS A 335 -11.25 21.85 32.75
C HIS A 335 -10.17 21.52 33.79
N ALA A 336 -9.14 20.76 33.43
CA ALA A 336 -8.08 20.33 34.33
C ALA A 336 -7.32 21.53 34.92
N GLN A 337 -7.12 21.49 36.23
CA GLN A 337 -6.37 22.50 36.98
C GLN A 337 -5.03 21.93 37.45
N PRO A 338 -3.91 22.65 37.27
CA PRO A 338 -2.61 22.22 37.76
C PRO A 338 -2.57 22.19 39.30
N SER A 339 -2.05 21.10 39.86
CA SER A 339 -1.97 20.90 41.32
C SER A 339 -0.76 21.61 41.97
N GLN A 340 0.24 21.98 41.18
CA GLN A 340 1.53 22.52 41.62
C GLN A 340 1.82 23.88 40.95
N GLY A 341 2.66 24.69 41.59
CA GLY A 341 3.07 26.02 41.09
C GLY A 341 2.37 27.19 41.78
N SER A 342 2.85 28.40 41.51
CA SER A 342 2.21 29.65 41.93
C SER A 342 0.89 29.88 41.19
N GLU A 343 0.01 30.73 41.74
CA GLU A 343 -1.28 31.03 41.10
C GLU A 343 -1.14 31.57 39.66
N GLN A 344 -0.07 32.33 39.39
CA GLN A 344 0.23 32.82 38.05
C GLN A 344 0.65 31.67 37.11
N GLU A 345 1.57 30.80 37.54
CA GLU A 345 2.01 29.64 36.74
C GLU A 345 0.85 28.67 36.47
N LYS A 346 -0.02 28.45 37.47
CA LYS A 346 -1.23 27.64 37.34
C LYS A 346 -2.17 28.22 36.28
N MET A 347 -2.39 29.54 36.33
CA MET A 347 -3.22 30.24 35.36
C MET A 347 -2.63 30.13 33.94
N ASP A 348 -1.33 30.37 33.78
CA ASP A 348 -0.65 30.29 32.49
C ASP A 348 -0.66 28.86 31.91
N TYR A 349 -0.45 27.84 32.74
CA TYR A 349 -0.58 26.44 32.34
C TYR A 349 -2.01 26.11 31.91
N ALA A 350 -3.02 26.49 32.71
CA ALA A 350 -4.42 26.20 32.42
C ALA A 350 -4.87 26.85 31.10
N ILE A 351 -4.47 28.10 30.85
CA ILE A 351 -4.75 28.79 29.58
C ILE A 351 -4.12 28.06 28.40
N ASN A 352 -2.83 27.69 28.49
CA ASN A 352 -2.15 26.98 27.41
C ASN A 352 -2.74 25.59 27.17
N ASN A 353 -3.08 24.85 28.23
CA ASN A 353 -3.76 23.57 28.14
C ASN A 353 -5.11 23.70 27.40
N LYS A 354 -5.95 24.67 27.79
CA LYS A 354 -7.20 24.97 27.07
C LYS A 354 -6.97 25.23 25.58
N ARG A 355 -5.95 26.02 25.21
CA ARG A 355 -5.61 26.29 23.79
C ARG A 355 -5.21 25.03 23.03
N ARG A 356 -4.45 24.12 23.66
CA ARG A 356 -4.04 22.85 23.05
C ARG A 356 -5.22 21.90 22.86
N VAL A 357 -6.13 21.81 23.84
CA VAL A 357 -7.36 21.03 23.71
C VAL A 357 -8.26 21.58 22.60
N ILE A 358 -8.47 22.91 22.54
CA ILE A 358 -9.25 23.54 21.45
C ILE A 358 -8.63 23.21 20.09
N ARG A 359 -7.30 23.31 19.96
CA ARG A 359 -6.59 22.98 18.72
C ARG A 359 -6.80 21.51 18.33
N LEU A 360 -6.69 20.58 19.27
CA LEU A 360 -6.91 19.16 19.01
C LEU A 360 -8.36 18.89 18.56
N VAL A 361 -9.34 19.51 19.22
CA VAL A 361 -10.77 19.41 18.84
C VAL A 361 -11.01 19.96 17.44
N GLN A 362 -10.39 21.09 17.07
CA GLN A 362 -10.48 21.62 15.70
C GLN A 362 -9.89 20.66 14.66
N LEU A 363 -8.74 20.05 14.94
CA LEU A 363 -8.13 19.07 14.03
C LEU A 363 -9.00 17.83 13.88
N TRP A 364 -9.50 17.29 14.99
CA TRP A 364 -10.43 16.17 15.01
C TRP A 364 -11.71 16.48 14.25
N ALA A 365 -12.33 17.62 14.50
CA ALA A 365 -13.57 17.99 13.83
C ALA A 365 -13.39 18.26 12.34
N ASN A 366 -12.25 18.84 11.92
CA ASN A 366 -11.93 19.04 10.52
C ASN A 366 -11.63 17.72 9.79
N LEU A 367 -11.00 16.74 10.45
CA LEU A 367 -10.80 15.40 9.89
C LEU A 367 -12.14 14.70 9.65
N TYR A 368 -13.02 14.65 10.64
CA TYR A 368 -14.31 13.95 10.52
C TYR A 368 -15.30 14.71 9.63
N SER A 369 -15.26 16.04 9.65
CA SER A 369 -16.13 16.90 8.85
C SER A 369 -17.60 16.48 8.98
N ASP A 370 -18.30 16.28 7.85
CA ASP A 370 -19.70 15.86 7.81
C ASP A 370 -19.99 14.53 8.52
N LEU A 371 -19.01 13.65 8.73
CA LEU A 371 -19.21 12.36 9.43
C LEU A 371 -19.56 12.54 10.90
N LEU A 372 -19.25 13.69 11.50
CA LEU A 372 -19.65 14.01 12.88
C LEU A 372 -21.17 13.97 13.05
N ARG A 373 -21.93 14.33 12.00
CA ARG A 373 -23.41 14.28 12.02
C ARG A 373 -23.96 12.87 12.23
N GLU A 374 -23.15 11.84 12.01
CA GLU A 374 -23.52 10.45 12.20
C GLU A 374 -23.17 9.91 13.61
N ASP A 375 -22.59 10.74 14.47
CA ASP A 375 -22.17 10.37 15.83
C ASP A 375 -22.78 11.35 16.84
N GLU A 376 -23.83 10.90 17.53
CA GLU A 376 -24.57 11.71 18.50
C GLU A 376 -23.70 12.17 19.67
N VAL A 377 -22.74 11.34 20.10
CA VAL A 377 -21.82 11.69 21.21
C VAL A 377 -20.89 12.81 20.77
N ALA A 378 -20.34 12.71 19.56
CA ALA A 378 -19.46 13.72 19.00
C ALA A 378 -20.16 15.07 18.80
N MET A 379 -21.40 15.06 18.30
CA MET A 379 -22.20 16.27 18.13
C MET A 379 -22.56 16.94 19.47
N ALA A 380 -23.05 16.15 20.44
CA ALA A 380 -23.37 16.66 21.78
C ALA A 380 -22.14 17.27 22.45
N PHE A 381 -20.99 16.61 22.34
CA PHE A 381 -19.71 17.13 22.83
C PHE A 381 -19.33 18.45 22.16
N LEU A 382 -19.43 18.57 20.84
CA LEU A 382 -19.07 19.80 20.14
C LEU A 382 -19.94 20.99 20.52
N GLU A 383 -21.24 20.77 20.69
CA GLU A 383 -22.18 21.80 21.14
C GLU A 383 -21.83 22.27 22.56
N GLU A 384 -21.64 21.33 23.50
CA GLU A 384 -21.26 21.65 24.88
C GLU A 384 -19.88 22.32 24.96
N PHE A 385 -18.89 21.77 24.24
CA PHE A 385 -17.53 22.29 24.21
C PHE A 385 -17.47 23.71 23.63
N TYR A 386 -18.24 24.00 22.58
CA TYR A 386 -18.35 25.35 22.03
C TYR A 386 -18.92 26.34 23.04
N VAL A 387 -19.92 25.95 23.83
CA VAL A 387 -20.48 26.79 24.91
C VAL A 387 -19.41 27.05 25.97
N SER A 388 -18.71 26.02 26.45
CA SER A 388 -17.62 26.18 27.43
C SER A 388 -16.53 27.13 26.95
N VAL A 389 -16.07 26.97 25.70
CA VAL A 389 -15.05 27.85 25.11
C VAL A 389 -15.58 29.28 24.94
N SER A 390 -16.82 29.44 24.49
CA SER A 390 -17.45 30.75 24.32
C SER A 390 -17.56 31.51 25.64
N ASP A 391 -17.95 30.84 26.71
CA ASP A 391 -18.04 31.46 28.04
C ASP A 391 -16.65 31.83 28.59
N ASP A 392 -15.67 30.95 28.45
CA ASP A 392 -14.29 31.22 28.87
C ASP A 392 -13.65 32.38 28.10
N THR A 393 -13.98 32.58 26.82
CA THR A 393 -13.44 33.70 26.02
C THR A 393 -13.92 35.08 26.49
N ARG A 394 -15.00 35.14 27.28
CA ARG A 394 -15.47 36.39 27.91
C ARG A 394 -14.50 36.86 28.99
N THR A 395 -13.83 35.94 29.67
CA THR A 395 -12.86 36.21 30.74
C THR A 395 -11.41 36.06 30.31
N ILE A 396 -11.12 35.17 29.35
CA ILE A 396 -9.76 34.81 28.91
C ILE A 396 -9.56 35.29 27.47
N ALA A 397 -8.94 36.46 27.32
CA ALA A 397 -8.76 37.11 26.01
C ALA A 397 -7.92 36.29 25.02
N SER A 398 -6.97 35.47 25.50
CA SER A 398 -6.06 34.66 24.68
C SER A 398 -6.71 33.45 24.00
N LEU A 399 -7.99 33.16 24.27
CA LEU A 399 -8.75 32.12 23.57
C LEU A 399 -9.56 32.65 22.38
N LYS A 400 -9.66 33.98 22.22
CA LYS A 400 -10.53 34.61 21.21
C LYS A 400 -10.07 34.35 19.78
N ASP A 401 -8.80 34.06 19.56
CA ASP A 401 -8.21 33.73 18.25
C ASP A 401 -8.72 32.38 17.71
N GLN A 402 -9.00 31.41 18.57
CA GLN A 402 -9.42 30.06 18.18
C GLN A 402 -10.95 29.91 18.08
N LEU A 403 -11.73 30.79 18.73
CA LEU A 403 -13.19 30.70 18.75
C LEU A 403 -13.86 30.76 17.36
N PRO A 404 -13.46 31.63 16.41
CA PRO A 404 -14.16 31.75 15.13
C PRO A 404 -14.15 30.47 14.30
N GLU A 405 -13.05 29.71 14.33
CA GLU A 405 -12.94 28.44 13.61
C GLU A 405 -13.83 27.36 14.25
N LEU A 406 -13.89 27.30 15.58
CA LEU A 406 -14.79 26.39 16.28
C LEU A 406 -16.27 26.74 16.01
N GLU A 407 -16.61 28.03 16.03
CA GLU A 407 -17.94 28.52 15.68
C GLU A 407 -18.30 28.18 14.23
N ARG A 408 -17.37 28.32 13.28
CA ARG A 408 -17.56 27.94 11.88
C ARG A 408 -17.88 26.46 11.75
N ILE A 409 -17.13 25.59 12.44
CA ILE A 409 -17.34 24.14 12.44
C ILE A 409 -18.73 23.80 12.98
N VAL A 410 -19.08 24.30 14.16
CA VAL A 410 -20.39 24.02 14.79
C VAL A 410 -21.54 24.52 13.92
N LYS A 411 -21.46 25.77 13.42
CA LYS A 411 -22.48 26.31 12.52
C LYS A 411 -22.64 25.48 11.25
N GLN A 412 -21.54 25.08 10.61
CA GLN A 412 -21.59 24.25 9.40
C GLN A 412 -22.27 22.89 9.67
N LEU A 413 -22.11 22.33 10.87
CA LEU A 413 -22.76 21.07 11.26
C LEU A 413 -24.25 21.27 11.63
N SER A 414 -24.62 22.40 12.22
CA SER A 414 -26.00 22.71 12.63
C SER A 414 -26.92 23.27 11.53
N ASP A 415 -26.42 24.13 10.62
CA ASP A 415 -27.27 24.92 9.71
C ASP A 415 -27.96 24.10 8.60
N ASP A 416 -27.38 22.97 8.21
CA ASP A 416 -27.87 22.21 7.05
C ASP A 416 -29.05 21.26 7.39
N GLY A 417 -29.42 21.15 8.67
CA GLY A 417 -30.60 20.41 9.13
C GLY A 417 -31.93 21.04 8.70
N LYS A 418 -31.93 22.32 8.27
CA LYS A 418 -33.14 23.03 7.82
C LYS A 418 -33.20 23.26 6.30
N GLY A 419 -32.08 23.12 5.58
CA GLY A 419 -31.94 23.51 4.17
C GLY A 419 -31.76 22.37 3.16
N GLN A 420 -31.14 21.25 3.56
CA GLN A 420 -31.13 20.07 2.70
C GLN A 420 -32.51 19.42 2.78
N LYS A 421 -33.32 19.57 1.71
CA LYS A 421 -34.33 18.57 1.34
C LYS A 421 -33.69 17.23 1.68
N LYS A 422 -34.22 16.46 2.65
CA LYS A 422 -33.77 15.08 2.96
C LYS A 422 -33.40 14.47 1.63
N HIS A 423 -32.11 14.44 1.30
CA HIS A 423 -31.70 14.17 -0.06
C HIS A 423 -31.95 12.68 -0.11
N LYS A 424 -33.12 12.31 -0.64
CA LYS A 424 -33.51 10.93 -0.87
C LYS A 424 -32.58 10.45 -1.97
N VAL A 425 -31.30 10.27 -1.65
CA VAL A 425 -30.40 9.42 -2.39
C VAL A 425 -30.91 8.02 -2.09
N LEU A 426 -32.06 7.72 -2.68
CA LEU A 426 -32.45 6.38 -2.99
C LEU A 426 -31.29 5.85 -3.79
N LEU A 427 -30.36 5.15 -3.13
CA LEU A 427 -29.21 4.53 -3.77
C LEU A 427 -29.72 3.43 -4.70
N ARG A 428 -30.18 3.88 -5.87
CA ARG A 428 -30.52 3.09 -7.04
C ARG A 428 -29.26 2.86 -7.87
N GLN A 429 -28.07 2.90 -7.27
CA GLN A 429 -26.82 2.51 -7.94
C GLN A 429 -26.88 1.09 -8.53
N PHE A 430 -27.75 0.25 -7.99
CA PHE A 430 -28.08 -1.10 -8.49
C PHE A 430 -29.24 -1.12 -9.51
N SER A 431 -29.79 0.04 -9.87
CA SER A 431 -30.77 0.26 -10.93
C SER A 431 -30.05 0.71 -12.21
N THR A 432 -30.54 0.25 -13.35
CA THR A 432 -30.01 0.46 -14.70
C THR A 432 -30.40 1.82 -15.32
N GLY A 433 -30.71 2.85 -14.51
CA GLY A 433 -31.26 4.13 -15.00
C GLY A 433 -30.23 5.25 -15.23
N ASP A 434 -30.72 6.38 -15.76
CA ASP A 434 -29.93 7.58 -16.14
C ASP A 434 -29.21 8.30 -14.98
N GLU A 435 -29.50 7.95 -13.72
CA GLU A 435 -28.86 8.54 -12.53
C GLU A 435 -27.36 8.22 -12.40
N ARG A 436 -26.85 7.17 -13.08
CA ARG A 436 -25.40 6.87 -13.19
C ARG A 436 -24.61 7.99 -13.88
N LEU A 437 -25.30 8.89 -14.59
CA LEU A 437 -24.72 9.97 -15.37
C LEU A 437 -24.47 11.25 -14.55
N GLN A 438 -24.92 11.34 -13.31
CA GLN A 438 -24.67 12.50 -12.45
C GLN A 438 -23.28 12.46 -11.79
N LYS A 439 -22.74 13.63 -11.42
CA LYS A 439 -21.52 13.72 -10.60
C LYS A 439 -21.77 13.00 -9.27
N ARG A 440 -20.83 12.16 -8.84
CA ARG A 440 -20.98 11.41 -7.58
C ARG A 440 -20.94 12.36 -6.38
N GLN A 441 -21.72 12.03 -5.37
CA GLN A 441 -21.68 12.62 -4.04
C GLN A 441 -21.34 11.52 -3.04
N PRO A 442 -20.66 11.85 -1.92
CA PRO A 442 -20.34 10.86 -0.89
C PRO A 442 -21.60 10.20 -0.32
N ILE A 443 -21.57 8.88 -0.19
CA ILE A 443 -22.59 8.09 0.48
C ILE A 443 -22.32 8.10 1.98
N ARG A 444 -23.36 8.34 2.77
CA ARG A 444 -23.31 8.42 4.23
C ARG A 444 -23.97 7.20 4.87
N SER A 445 -23.61 6.90 6.12
CA SER A 445 -24.15 5.75 6.88
C SER A 445 -25.68 5.85 7.03
N ASN A 446 -26.16 7.06 7.29
CA ASN A 446 -27.57 7.34 7.59
C ASN A 446 -28.43 7.55 6.33
N ASP A 447 -27.83 7.48 5.14
CA ASP A 447 -28.58 7.54 3.88
C ASP A 447 -29.52 6.33 3.78
N GLU A 448 -30.73 6.54 3.29
CA GLU A 448 -31.69 5.46 3.08
C GLU A 448 -31.60 4.91 1.66
N LEU A 449 -31.48 3.58 1.52
CA LEU A 449 -31.51 2.91 0.23
C LEU A 449 -32.78 2.09 0.03
N LEU A 450 -33.21 1.99 -1.22
CA LEU A 450 -34.14 0.94 -1.67
C LEU A 450 -33.33 -0.19 -2.29
N PHE A 451 -33.40 -1.38 -1.69
CA PHE A 451 -32.63 -2.53 -2.13
C PHE A 451 -33.54 -3.72 -2.40
N LYS A 452 -33.28 -4.45 -3.50
CA LYS A 452 -33.99 -5.70 -3.83
C LYS A 452 -33.31 -6.87 -3.12
N VAL A 453 -34.05 -7.59 -2.29
CA VAL A 453 -33.64 -8.87 -1.69
C VAL A 453 -34.48 -9.97 -2.31
N TYR A 454 -33.81 -10.93 -2.94
CA TYR A 454 -34.46 -11.98 -3.74
C TYR A 454 -34.82 -13.20 -2.89
N CYS A 455 -35.86 -13.90 -3.29
CA CYS A 455 -36.26 -15.19 -2.73
C CYS A 455 -35.77 -16.33 -3.63
N ILE A 456 -35.94 -17.57 -3.18
CA ILE A 456 -35.53 -18.77 -3.91
C ILE A 456 -36.19 -18.91 -5.29
N ASP A 457 -37.43 -18.43 -5.43
CA ASP A 457 -38.20 -18.44 -6.68
C ASP A 457 -37.91 -17.25 -7.60
N HIS A 458 -36.84 -16.50 -7.29
CA HIS A 458 -36.37 -15.31 -8.00
C HIS A 458 -37.33 -14.11 -7.95
N THR A 459 -38.42 -14.19 -7.17
CA THR A 459 -39.16 -12.99 -6.77
C THR A 459 -38.31 -12.14 -5.82
N TYR A 460 -38.67 -10.88 -5.60
CA TYR A 460 -37.92 -10.02 -4.68
C TYR A 460 -38.82 -9.11 -3.87
N THR A 461 -38.33 -8.76 -2.69
CA THR A 461 -38.87 -7.70 -1.86
C THR A 461 -37.94 -6.49 -1.92
N THR A 462 -38.49 -5.32 -2.22
CA THR A 462 -37.73 -4.06 -2.11
C THR A 462 -37.82 -3.56 -0.68
N ILE A 463 -36.72 -3.57 0.08
CA ILE A 463 -36.66 -3.02 1.44
C ILE A 463 -36.18 -1.56 1.44
N ARG A 464 -36.55 -0.81 2.48
CA ARG A 464 -36.04 0.54 2.74
C ARG A 464 -35.30 0.52 4.07
N VAL A 465 -33.98 0.67 4.04
CA VAL A 465 -33.10 0.61 5.22
C VAL A 465 -31.96 1.62 5.06
N GLN A 466 -31.25 1.91 6.15
CA GLN A 466 -30.05 2.74 6.10
C GLN A 466 -28.88 2.00 5.43
N VAL A 467 -27.92 2.73 4.86
CA VAL A 467 -26.71 2.16 4.27
C VAL A 467 -25.91 1.37 5.30
N SER A 468 -25.79 1.86 6.53
CA SER A 468 -25.10 1.17 7.62
C SER A 468 -25.88 0.00 8.22
N ALA A 469 -27.09 -0.32 7.73
CA ALA A 469 -27.94 -1.35 8.31
C ALA A 469 -27.19 -2.69 8.44
N SER A 470 -27.39 -3.32 9.59
CA SER A 470 -26.95 -4.67 9.90
C SER A 470 -27.77 -5.71 9.15
N VAL A 471 -27.20 -6.90 8.96
CA VAL A 471 -27.92 -8.05 8.39
C VAL A 471 -29.17 -8.37 9.21
N LYS A 472 -29.14 -8.20 10.53
CA LYS A 472 -30.32 -8.37 11.39
C LYS A 472 -31.45 -7.41 11.02
N GLU A 473 -31.14 -6.13 10.81
CA GLU A 473 -32.12 -5.11 10.41
C GLU A 473 -32.65 -5.36 9.00
N VAL A 474 -31.77 -5.79 8.07
CA VAL A 474 -32.16 -6.21 6.72
C VAL A 474 -33.16 -7.37 6.77
N LEU A 475 -32.84 -8.43 7.52
CA LEU A 475 -33.72 -9.59 7.66
C LEU A 475 -35.05 -9.24 8.32
N SER A 476 -35.04 -8.36 9.33
CA SER A 476 -36.27 -7.83 9.95
C SER A 476 -37.15 -7.09 8.93
N ALA A 477 -36.56 -6.24 8.09
CA ALA A 477 -37.29 -5.50 7.07
C ALA A 477 -37.84 -6.40 5.95
N VAL A 478 -37.14 -7.50 5.63
CA VAL A 478 -37.62 -8.52 4.69
C VAL A 478 -38.77 -9.32 5.30
N ALA A 479 -38.61 -9.80 6.54
CA ALA A 479 -39.63 -10.60 7.24
C ALA A 479 -40.94 -9.84 7.41
N ASP A 480 -40.88 -8.56 7.76
CA ASP A 480 -42.05 -7.67 7.89
C ASP A 480 -42.85 -7.58 6.58
N LYS A 481 -42.16 -7.40 5.44
CA LYS A 481 -42.81 -7.32 4.13
C LYS A 481 -43.34 -8.64 3.59
N LEU A 482 -42.68 -9.75 3.94
CA LEU A 482 -43.13 -11.09 3.56
C LEU A 482 -44.20 -11.64 4.51
N GLY A 483 -44.44 -10.99 5.66
CA GLY A 483 -45.30 -11.51 6.72
C GLY A 483 -44.83 -12.85 7.29
N SER A 484 -43.51 -13.12 7.22
CA SER A 484 -42.95 -14.42 7.62
C SER A 484 -42.52 -14.42 9.08
N GLY A 485 -42.98 -15.41 9.85
CA GLY A 485 -42.50 -15.71 11.20
C GLY A 485 -41.30 -16.67 11.23
N GLU A 486 -40.76 -17.05 10.07
CA GLU A 486 -39.69 -18.04 9.96
C GLU A 486 -38.29 -17.45 10.15
N SER A 487 -37.34 -18.27 10.60
CA SER A 487 -35.94 -17.86 10.75
C SER A 487 -35.23 -17.81 9.40
N LEU A 488 -35.15 -16.60 8.82
CA LEU A 488 -34.47 -16.34 7.56
C LEU A 488 -32.96 -16.13 7.75
N ILE A 489 -32.18 -16.49 6.72
CA ILE A 489 -30.77 -16.15 6.56
C ILE A 489 -30.58 -15.25 5.35
N LEU A 490 -29.57 -14.37 5.40
CA LEU A 490 -29.19 -13.52 4.28
C LEU A 490 -27.95 -14.10 3.58
N VAL A 491 -28.02 -14.24 2.26
CA VAL A 491 -27.00 -14.90 1.45
C VAL A 491 -26.59 -13.98 0.30
N LYS A 492 -25.28 -13.75 0.13
CA LYS A 492 -24.75 -13.17 -1.11
C LYS A 492 -24.50 -14.28 -2.12
N ILE A 493 -24.91 -14.07 -3.37
CA ILE A 493 -24.70 -15.01 -4.49
C ILE A 493 -23.97 -14.29 -5.62
N SER A 494 -22.83 -14.84 -6.06
CA SER A 494 -22.08 -14.35 -7.22
C SER A 494 -22.67 -14.89 -8.54
N SER A 495 -22.25 -14.31 -9.67
CA SER A 495 -22.61 -14.81 -11.01
C SER A 495 -22.08 -16.22 -11.31
N ALA A 496 -21.08 -16.68 -10.54
CA ALA A 496 -20.55 -18.05 -10.60
C ALA A 496 -21.36 -19.05 -9.76
N GLY A 497 -22.38 -18.59 -9.02
CA GLY A 497 -23.18 -19.43 -8.12
C GLY A 497 -22.52 -19.69 -6.76
N GLU A 498 -21.43 -18.98 -6.43
CA GLU A 498 -20.84 -19.06 -5.10
C GLU A 498 -21.76 -18.35 -4.10
N LYS A 499 -22.06 -19.04 -3.01
CA LYS A 499 -23.01 -18.60 -1.98
C LYS A 499 -22.26 -18.37 -0.68
N VAL A 500 -22.49 -17.23 -0.03
CA VAL A 500 -21.93 -16.94 1.30
C VAL A 500 -23.01 -16.41 2.21
N VAL A 501 -23.21 -17.08 3.34
CA VAL A 501 -24.12 -16.65 4.40
C VAL A 501 -23.49 -15.47 5.14
N LEU A 502 -24.23 -14.38 5.29
CA LEU A 502 -23.80 -13.18 6.00
C LEU A 502 -24.14 -13.29 7.49
N LYS A 503 -23.26 -12.79 8.36
CA LYS A 503 -23.46 -12.86 9.82
C LYS A 503 -24.45 -11.77 10.25
N PRO A 504 -25.28 -12.00 11.28
CA PRO A 504 -26.26 -11.01 11.74
C PRO A 504 -25.67 -9.64 12.11
N ASN A 505 -24.41 -9.61 12.58
CA ASN A 505 -23.70 -8.39 12.98
C ASN A 505 -22.93 -7.71 11.83
N ASP A 506 -22.91 -8.32 10.63
CA ASP A 506 -22.31 -7.65 9.48
C ASP A 506 -23.14 -6.41 9.12
N VAL A 507 -22.47 -5.30 8.80
CA VAL A 507 -23.08 -4.00 8.49
C VAL A 507 -22.72 -3.55 7.08
N SER A 508 -23.59 -2.75 6.46
CA SER A 508 -23.32 -2.14 5.15
C SER A 508 -23.00 -3.14 4.03
N VAL A 509 -23.73 -4.25 4.00
CA VAL A 509 -23.42 -5.39 3.11
C VAL A 509 -23.74 -5.12 1.62
N PHE A 510 -24.54 -4.09 1.31
CA PHE A 510 -25.05 -3.82 -0.03
C PHE A 510 -23.95 -3.51 -1.05
N THR A 511 -22.96 -2.70 -0.66
CA THR A 511 -21.86 -2.26 -1.53
C THR A 511 -20.73 -3.28 -1.64
N SER A 512 -20.67 -4.25 -0.73
CA SER A 512 -19.66 -5.32 -0.69
C SER A 512 -19.89 -6.49 -1.67
N LEU A 513 -20.95 -6.40 -2.48
CA LEU A 513 -21.26 -7.40 -3.51
C LEU A 513 -20.24 -7.37 -4.67
N THR A 514 -20.06 -8.51 -5.34
CA THR A 514 -19.34 -8.55 -6.62
C THR A 514 -20.05 -7.73 -7.69
N VAL A 515 -19.43 -7.55 -8.86
CA VAL A 515 -19.98 -6.69 -9.93
C VAL A 515 -21.40 -7.11 -10.33
N ASN A 516 -21.67 -8.41 -10.46
CA ASN A 516 -23.01 -8.94 -10.71
C ASN A 516 -23.62 -9.66 -9.51
N GLY A 517 -23.10 -9.45 -8.29
CA GLY A 517 -23.61 -10.09 -7.08
C GLY A 517 -25.04 -9.66 -6.73
N ARG A 518 -25.78 -10.52 -6.04
CA ARG A 518 -27.14 -10.26 -5.53
C ARG A 518 -27.31 -10.78 -4.11
N LEU A 519 -28.25 -10.20 -3.36
CA LEU A 519 -28.63 -10.66 -2.02
C LEU A 519 -29.93 -11.46 -2.07
N PHE A 520 -29.94 -12.57 -1.37
CA PHE A 520 -31.08 -13.45 -1.20
C PHE A 520 -31.43 -13.61 0.27
N ALA A 521 -32.72 -13.70 0.56
CA ALA A 521 -33.24 -14.15 1.84
C ALA A 521 -33.96 -15.48 1.64
N CYS A 522 -33.60 -16.48 2.43
CA CYS A 522 -34.23 -17.79 2.39
C CYS A 522 -34.16 -18.45 3.77
N ARG A 523 -34.85 -19.58 3.92
CA ARG A 523 -34.65 -20.45 5.07
C ARG A 523 -33.34 -21.22 4.94
N ARG A 524 -32.81 -21.71 6.07
CA ARG A 524 -31.53 -22.43 6.08
C ARG A 524 -31.56 -23.75 5.31
N ASP A 525 -32.70 -24.45 5.29
CA ASP A 525 -32.93 -25.68 4.52
C ASP A 525 -32.98 -25.44 3.00
N GLN A 526 -33.23 -24.20 2.56
CA GLN A 526 -33.32 -23.82 1.15
C GLN A 526 -31.98 -23.37 0.55
N PHE A 527 -30.93 -23.22 1.37
CA PHE A 527 -29.64 -22.64 0.97
C PHE A 527 -29.03 -23.32 -0.28
N ASP A 528 -29.03 -24.65 -0.30
CA ASP A 528 -28.41 -25.42 -1.39
C ASP A 528 -29.19 -25.30 -2.71
N SER A 529 -30.48 -24.97 -2.64
CA SER A 529 -31.36 -24.82 -3.81
C SER A 529 -31.32 -23.44 -4.44
N LEU A 530 -30.70 -22.44 -3.79
CA LEU A 530 -30.54 -21.10 -4.37
C LEU A 530 -29.74 -21.14 -5.68
N THR A 531 -30.14 -20.35 -6.66
CA THR A 531 -29.45 -20.24 -7.96
C THR A 531 -29.27 -18.77 -8.36
N PRO A 532 -28.22 -18.43 -9.13
CA PRO A 532 -28.06 -17.09 -9.70
C PRO A 532 -29.24 -16.69 -10.60
N LEU A 533 -29.50 -15.39 -10.69
CA LEU A 533 -30.48 -14.83 -11.62
C LEU A 533 -29.89 -14.73 -13.04
N PRO A 534 -30.72 -14.79 -14.10
CA PRO A 534 -30.26 -14.59 -15.48
C PRO A 534 -29.54 -13.24 -15.69
N GLU A 535 -29.99 -12.18 -15.02
CA GLU A 535 -29.35 -10.85 -15.08
C GLU A 535 -27.92 -10.83 -14.52
N GLN A 536 -27.52 -11.83 -13.72
CA GLN A 536 -26.16 -11.93 -13.18
C GLN A 536 -25.16 -12.51 -14.18
N GLU A 537 -25.64 -13.11 -15.28
CA GLU A 537 -24.76 -13.74 -16.29
C GLU A 537 -23.97 -12.70 -17.11
N GLY A 538 -24.44 -11.44 -17.13
CA GLY A 538 -23.83 -10.36 -17.90
C GLY A 538 -24.32 -10.31 -19.36
N PRO A 539 -23.68 -9.49 -20.21
CA PRO A 539 -24.10 -9.32 -21.61
C PRO A 539 -23.84 -10.56 -22.47
N SER A 540 -24.74 -10.83 -23.42
CA SER A 540 -24.57 -11.90 -24.42
C SER A 540 -23.86 -11.44 -25.70
N ALA A 541 -23.73 -10.13 -25.92
CA ALA A 541 -23.10 -9.53 -27.09
C ALA A 541 -22.15 -8.39 -26.68
N GLY A 542 -21.00 -8.29 -27.36
CA GLY A 542 -20.01 -7.24 -27.12
C GLY A 542 -20.47 -5.88 -27.63
N THR A 543 -19.83 -4.81 -27.14
CA THR A 543 -20.16 -3.41 -27.46
C THR A 543 -19.09 -2.71 -28.31
N MET A 544 -18.14 -3.48 -28.86
CA MET A 544 -17.06 -2.98 -29.73
C MET A 544 -17.52 -1.95 -30.78
N SER A 545 -18.63 -2.19 -31.49
CA SER A 545 -19.13 -1.26 -32.54
C SER A 545 -19.41 0.14 -32.01
N THR A 546 -19.70 0.29 -30.72
CA THR A 546 -20.00 1.57 -30.07
C THR A 546 -18.70 2.29 -29.72
N PHE A 547 -17.81 1.66 -28.94
CA PHE A 547 -16.63 2.34 -28.42
C PHE A 547 -15.43 2.31 -29.37
N GLU A 548 -15.45 1.50 -30.43
CA GLU A 548 -14.44 1.53 -31.49
C GLU A 548 -14.31 2.93 -32.10
N LEU A 549 -15.43 3.62 -32.30
CA LEU A 549 -15.53 4.98 -32.85
C LEU A 549 -15.06 6.08 -31.87
N MET A 550 -14.98 5.76 -30.58
CA MET A 550 -14.51 6.69 -29.54
C MET A 550 -12.98 6.67 -29.50
N SER A 551 -12.34 7.83 -29.36
CA SER A 551 -10.87 7.86 -29.27
C SER A 551 -10.38 7.21 -27.97
N SER A 552 -9.22 6.56 -28.00
CA SER A 552 -8.62 5.96 -26.80
C SER A 552 -8.34 7.01 -25.71
N LYS A 553 -8.01 8.25 -26.11
CA LYS A 553 -7.78 9.38 -25.22
C LYS A 553 -9.07 9.83 -24.55
N ASP A 554 -10.18 9.96 -25.29
CA ASP A 554 -11.48 10.36 -24.73
C ASP A 554 -12.03 9.32 -23.74
N LEU A 555 -11.88 8.03 -24.06
CA LEU A 555 -12.25 6.94 -23.15
C LEU A 555 -11.44 7.03 -21.85
N ALA A 556 -10.11 7.08 -21.95
CA ALA A 556 -9.23 7.19 -20.78
C ALA A 556 -9.51 8.45 -19.94
N TYR A 557 -9.81 9.57 -20.60
CA TYR A 557 -10.15 10.83 -19.95
C TYR A 557 -11.47 10.75 -19.18
N GLN A 558 -12.54 10.25 -19.81
CA GLN A 558 -13.84 10.07 -19.14
C GLN A 558 -13.77 9.02 -18.02
N MET A 559 -12.96 7.97 -18.19
CA MET A 559 -12.66 7.01 -17.11
C MET A 559 -12.00 7.73 -15.94
N THR A 560 -10.99 8.55 -16.21
CA THR A 560 -10.26 9.28 -15.17
C THR A 560 -11.13 10.29 -14.43
N ILE A 561 -12.00 11.02 -15.11
CA ILE A 561 -12.99 11.89 -14.44
C ILE A 561 -13.92 11.06 -13.54
N HIS A 562 -14.43 9.94 -14.05
CA HIS A 562 -15.34 9.12 -13.26
C HIS A 562 -14.66 8.49 -12.04
N ASP A 563 -13.42 8.04 -12.19
CA ASP A 563 -12.63 7.49 -11.11
C ASP A 563 -12.27 8.56 -10.08
N TRP A 564 -11.97 9.81 -10.48
CA TRP A 564 -11.80 10.94 -9.56
C TRP A 564 -13.07 11.26 -8.77
N ASP A 565 -14.23 11.23 -9.42
CA ASP A 565 -15.52 11.41 -8.75
C ASP A 565 -15.71 10.34 -7.64
N LEU A 566 -15.37 9.07 -7.92
CA LEU A 566 -15.47 7.97 -6.94
C LEU A 566 -14.40 8.10 -5.85
N PHE A 567 -13.16 8.36 -6.22
CA PHE A 567 -12.01 8.45 -5.31
C PHE A 567 -12.16 9.60 -4.31
N ASN A 568 -12.69 10.75 -4.75
CA ASN A 568 -12.97 11.89 -3.88
C ASN A 568 -14.16 11.67 -2.93
N CYS A 569 -15.04 10.70 -3.24
CA CYS A 569 -16.11 10.32 -2.30
C CYS A 569 -15.60 9.47 -1.13
N VAL A 570 -14.43 8.84 -1.27
CA VAL A 570 -13.86 7.98 -0.22
C VAL A 570 -13.31 8.84 0.92
N HIS A 571 -13.91 8.75 2.10
CA HIS A 571 -13.37 9.38 3.29
C HIS A 571 -12.16 8.61 3.82
N GLU A 572 -11.20 9.29 4.47
CA GLU A 572 -9.96 8.67 4.98
C GLU A 572 -10.24 7.59 6.03
N LEU A 573 -11.21 7.85 6.89
CA LEU A 573 -11.66 6.91 7.91
C LEU A 573 -12.28 5.63 7.33
N GLU A 574 -12.78 5.64 6.09
CA GLU A 574 -13.30 4.41 5.46
C GLU A 574 -12.21 3.36 5.27
N LEU A 575 -10.96 3.77 5.01
CA LEU A 575 -9.84 2.84 4.91
C LEU A 575 -9.53 2.20 6.28
N ILE A 576 -9.66 2.96 7.36
CA ILE A 576 -9.47 2.45 8.73
C ILE A 576 -10.59 1.49 9.11
N TYR A 577 -11.86 1.87 8.88
CA TYR A 577 -13.00 1.01 9.17
C TYR A 577 -12.99 -0.28 8.34
N HIS A 578 -12.55 -0.20 7.09
CA HIS A 578 -12.36 -1.37 6.24
C HIS A 578 -11.29 -2.30 6.82
N THR A 579 -10.13 -1.76 7.17
CA THR A 579 -8.96 -2.52 7.65
C THR A 579 -9.19 -3.18 9.01
N PHE A 580 -9.80 -2.47 9.96
CA PHE A 580 -10.07 -2.96 11.32
C PHE A 580 -11.44 -3.64 11.46
N GLY A 581 -12.21 -3.72 10.38
CA GLY A 581 -13.52 -4.37 10.35
C GLY A 581 -14.68 -3.42 10.67
N ARG A 582 -15.54 -3.17 9.67
CA ARG A 582 -16.68 -2.25 9.75
C ARG A 582 -17.63 -2.47 10.92
N HIS A 583 -17.84 -3.74 11.29
CA HIS A 583 -18.73 -4.13 12.39
C HIS A 583 -18.27 -3.58 13.75
N ASN A 584 -16.97 -3.34 13.94
CA ASN A 584 -16.42 -2.77 15.18
C ASN A 584 -16.79 -1.30 15.35
N PHE A 585 -17.01 -0.58 14.25
CA PHE A 585 -17.33 0.85 14.25
C PHE A 585 -18.81 1.13 13.99
N LYS A 586 -19.56 0.17 13.41
CA LYS A 586 -20.94 0.34 12.92
C LYS A 586 -21.06 1.51 11.92
N LYS A 587 -20.00 1.74 11.14
CA LYS A 587 -19.94 2.76 10.07
C LYS A 587 -19.84 2.10 8.71
N THR A 588 -20.32 2.79 7.67
CA THR A 588 -20.20 2.31 6.29
C THR A 588 -18.80 2.56 5.72
N THR A 589 -18.44 1.80 4.68
CA THR A 589 -17.33 2.12 3.77
C THR A 589 -17.80 2.04 2.32
N ALA A 590 -19.05 2.44 2.07
CA ALA A 590 -19.72 2.30 0.79
C ALA A 590 -18.95 2.97 -0.35
N ASN A 591 -18.33 4.13 -0.12
CA ASN A 591 -17.58 4.82 -1.17
C ASN A 591 -16.32 4.05 -1.53
N LEU A 592 -15.58 3.56 -0.52
CA LEU A 592 -14.42 2.70 -0.73
C LEU A 592 -14.80 1.41 -1.47
N ASP A 593 -15.88 0.73 -1.04
CA ASP A 593 -16.35 -0.51 -1.66
C ASP A 593 -16.66 -0.31 -3.15
N LEU A 594 -17.36 0.78 -3.49
CA LEU A 594 -17.70 1.10 -4.88
C LEU A 594 -16.47 1.43 -5.72
N PHE A 595 -15.49 2.12 -5.15
CA PHE A 595 -14.25 2.45 -5.84
C PHE A 595 -13.36 1.21 -6.06
N LEU A 596 -13.30 0.28 -5.09
CA LEU A 596 -12.64 -1.01 -5.26
C LEU A 596 -13.40 -1.90 -6.28
N ARG A 597 -14.73 -1.88 -6.25
CA ARG A 597 -15.55 -2.58 -7.24
C ARG A 597 -15.35 -2.04 -8.65
N ARG A 598 -15.14 -0.72 -8.81
CA ARG A 598 -14.84 -0.08 -10.10
C ARG A 598 -13.57 -0.65 -10.74
N PHE A 599 -12.55 -0.98 -9.94
CA PHE A 599 -11.34 -1.65 -10.44
C PHE A 599 -11.70 -2.99 -11.13
N ASN A 600 -12.47 -3.84 -10.44
CA ASN A 600 -12.92 -5.12 -10.99
C ASN A 600 -13.84 -4.96 -12.20
N GLU A 601 -14.73 -3.96 -12.18
CA GLU A 601 -15.60 -3.65 -13.33
C GLU A 601 -14.79 -3.33 -14.59
N ILE A 602 -13.76 -2.50 -14.49
CA ILE A 602 -12.88 -2.17 -15.63
C ILE A 602 -12.09 -3.39 -16.09
N GLN A 603 -11.55 -4.17 -15.15
CA GLN A 603 -10.82 -5.40 -15.47
C GLN A 603 -11.71 -6.37 -16.25
N PHE A 604 -12.91 -6.65 -15.76
CA PHE A 604 -13.85 -7.56 -16.41
C PHE A 604 -14.43 -6.97 -17.71
N TRP A 605 -14.53 -5.66 -17.86
CA TRP A 605 -14.91 -5.02 -19.12
C TRP A 605 -13.94 -5.39 -20.25
N VAL A 606 -12.62 -5.32 -19.99
CA VAL A 606 -11.59 -5.72 -20.96
C VAL A 606 -11.76 -7.18 -21.38
N VAL A 607 -11.88 -8.09 -20.40
CA VAL A 607 -12.01 -9.52 -20.66
C VAL A 607 -13.31 -9.85 -21.41
N THR A 608 -14.41 -9.20 -21.03
CA THR A 608 -15.73 -9.36 -21.64
C THR A 608 -15.71 -9.00 -23.12
N GLU A 609 -15.22 -7.80 -23.46
CA GLU A 609 -15.21 -7.34 -24.86
C GLU A 609 -14.31 -8.20 -25.75
N ILE A 610 -13.18 -8.69 -25.23
CA ILE A 610 -12.28 -9.59 -25.99
C ILE A 610 -12.94 -10.96 -26.19
N CYS A 611 -13.53 -11.54 -25.14
CA CYS A 611 -14.16 -12.87 -25.20
C CYS A 611 -15.46 -12.89 -26.02
N LEU A 612 -16.15 -11.75 -26.15
CA LEU A 612 -17.35 -11.61 -26.98
C LEU A 612 -17.04 -11.18 -28.44
N CYS A 613 -15.76 -11.08 -28.82
CA CYS A 613 -15.35 -10.69 -30.17
C CYS A 613 -14.91 -11.92 -31.00
N PRO A 614 -15.78 -12.49 -31.85
CA PRO A 614 -15.48 -13.72 -32.58
C PRO A 614 -14.44 -13.54 -33.70
N GLN A 615 -14.35 -12.35 -34.27
CA GLN A 615 -13.48 -12.06 -35.41
C GLN A 615 -12.04 -11.79 -34.94
N LEU A 616 -11.08 -12.64 -35.33
CA LEU A 616 -9.67 -12.53 -34.94
C LEU A 616 -9.06 -11.15 -35.25
N SER A 617 -9.30 -10.61 -36.44
CA SER A 617 -8.78 -9.29 -36.83
C SER A 617 -9.28 -8.17 -35.92
N LYS A 618 -10.56 -8.21 -35.52
CA LYS A 618 -11.17 -7.26 -34.59
C LYS A 618 -10.68 -7.46 -33.16
N ARG A 619 -10.41 -8.70 -32.72
CA ARG A 619 -9.77 -8.96 -31.42
C ARG A 619 -8.39 -8.33 -31.31
N VAL A 620 -7.58 -8.42 -32.36
CA VAL A 620 -6.25 -7.75 -32.40
C VAL A 620 -6.41 -6.23 -32.30
N GLN A 621 -7.44 -5.66 -32.93
CA GLN A 621 -7.76 -4.23 -32.80
C GLN A 621 -8.19 -3.87 -31.37
N LEU A 622 -8.94 -4.74 -30.68
CA LEU A 622 -9.29 -4.56 -29.26
C LEU A 622 -8.06 -4.56 -28.35
N LEU A 623 -7.13 -5.52 -28.50
CA LEU A 623 -5.88 -5.53 -27.73
C LEU A 623 -5.13 -4.21 -27.90
N LYS A 624 -4.92 -3.79 -29.16
CA LYS A 624 -4.29 -2.50 -29.49
C LYS A 624 -5.04 -1.32 -28.87
N LYS A 625 -6.37 -1.34 -28.87
CA LYS A 625 -7.20 -0.26 -28.33
C LYS A 625 -7.10 -0.18 -26.81
N PHE A 626 -7.15 -1.30 -26.10
CA PHE A 626 -7.00 -1.35 -24.65
C PHE A 626 -5.59 -0.95 -24.19
N ILE A 627 -4.53 -1.40 -24.87
CA ILE A 627 -3.16 -0.97 -24.59
C ILE A 627 -3.03 0.56 -24.73
N LYS A 628 -3.66 1.16 -25.75
CA LYS A 628 -3.69 2.62 -25.90
C LYS A 628 -4.48 3.33 -24.80
N ILE A 629 -5.62 2.77 -24.39
CA ILE A 629 -6.42 3.36 -23.29
C ILE A 629 -5.60 3.31 -21.99
N ALA A 630 -4.95 2.18 -21.68
CA ALA A 630 -4.06 2.04 -20.54
C ALA A 630 -2.91 3.06 -20.59
N ALA A 631 -2.27 3.24 -21.74
CA ALA A 631 -1.21 4.24 -21.92
C ALA A 631 -1.68 5.65 -21.54
N HIS A 632 -2.87 6.06 -22.00
CA HIS A 632 -3.45 7.36 -21.66
C HIS A 632 -3.91 7.44 -20.18
N CYS A 633 -4.42 6.36 -19.59
CA CYS A 633 -4.71 6.34 -18.15
C CYS A 633 -3.43 6.58 -17.31
N LYS A 634 -2.31 5.94 -17.70
CA LYS A 634 -1.00 6.18 -17.08
C LYS A 634 -0.52 7.62 -17.28
N GLU A 635 -0.68 8.18 -18.47
CA GLU A 635 -0.39 9.59 -18.79
C GLU A 635 -1.19 10.57 -17.89
N TYR A 636 -2.45 10.27 -17.64
CA TYR A 636 -3.31 11.03 -16.71
C TYR A 636 -3.04 10.75 -15.22
N LYS A 637 -1.99 9.98 -14.89
CA LYS A 637 -1.65 9.55 -13.53
C LYS A 637 -2.80 8.79 -12.85
N ASN A 638 -3.68 8.17 -13.63
CA ASN A 638 -4.71 7.25 -13.17
C ASN A 638 -4.17 5.81 -13.21
N LEU A 639 -3.35 5.48 -12.21
CA LEU A 639 -2.72 4.18 -12.10
C LEU A 639 -3.74 3.09 -11.77
N ASN A 640 -4.84 3.42 -11.09
CA ASN A 640 -5.92 2.47 -10.78
C ASN A 640 -6.55 1.86 -12.05
N SER A 641 -7.03 2.70 -12.98
CA SER A 641 -7.59 2.24 -14.25
C SER A 641 -6.53 1.61 -15.16
N PHE A 642 -5.31 2.16 -15.16
CA PHE A 642 -4.19 1.56 -15.89
C PHE A 642 -3.99 0.09 -15.49
N PHE A 643 -3.81 -0.19 -14.20
CA PHE A 643 -3.62 -1.56 -13.72
C PHE A 643 -4.85 -2.43 -13.92
N ALA A 644 -6.07 -1.89 -13.77
CA ALA A 644 -7.29 -2.65 -14.06
C ALA A 644 -7.32 -3.16 -15.50
N ILE A 645 -6.92 -2.32 -16.47
CA ILE A 645 -6.86 -2.72 -17.88
C ILE A 645 -5.74 -3.75 -18.11
N VAL A 646 -4.55 -3.52 -17.58
CA VAL A 646 -3.40 -4.44 -17.76
C VAL A 646 -3.71 -5.80 -17.14
N MET A 647 -4.29 -5.86 -15.93
CA MET A 647 -4.75 -7.10 -15.30
C MET A 647 -5.88 -7.78 -16.10
N GLY A 648 -6.73 -7.01 -16.78
CA GLY A 648 -7.72 -7.55 -17.71
C GLY A 648 -7.07 -8.23 -18.92
N LEU A 649 -6.00 -7.64 -19.47
CA LEU A 649 -5.23 -8.22 -20.57
C LEU A 649 -4.42 -9.46 -20.14
N SER A 650 -3.88 -9.46 -18.91
CA SER A 650 -3.13 -10.60 -18.35
C SER A 650 -4.05 -11.72 -17.83
N ASN A 651 -5.39 -11.51 -17.82
CA ASN A 651 -6.35 -12.52 -17.39
C ASN A 651 -6.19 -13.80 -18.24
N VAL A 652 -6.29 -14.97 -17.59
CA VAL A 652 -6.10 -16.30 -18.22
C VAL A 652 -6.99 -16.50 -19.45
N ALA A 653 -8.18 -15.91 -19.51
CA ALA A 653 -9.04 -15.99 -20.69
C ALA A 653 -8.52 -15.17 -21.89
N VAL A 654 -7.71 -14.13 -21.66
CA VAL A 654 -7.13 -13.28 -22.71
C VAL A 654 -5.70 -13.69 -23.04
N SER A 655 -4.84 -13.87 -22.04
CA SER A 655 -3.41 -14.16 -22.21
C SER A 655 -3.15 -15.46 -22.97
N ARG A 656 -4.05 -16.44 -22.87
CA ARG A 656 -3.91 -17.72 -23.60
C ARG A 656 -4.24 -17.66 -25.09
N MET A 657 -4.81 -16.57 -25.60
CA MET A 657 -5.20 -16.44 -27.02
C MET A 657 -3.98 -16.18 -27.92
N SER A 658 -3.12 -17.20 -28.08
CA SER A 658 -1.83 -17.06 -28.74
C SER A 658 -1.92 -16.53 -30.16
N LEU A 659 -2.94 -16.92 -30.94
CA LEU A 659 -3.11 -16.43 -32.32
C LEU A 659 -3.45 -14.94 -32.37
N THR A 660 -4.18 -14.45 -31.36
CA THR A 660 -4.50 -13.02 -31.23
C THR A 660 -3.25 -12.23 -30.83
N TRP A 661 -2.49 -12.70 -29.84
CA TRP A 661 -1.26 -12.04 -29.39
C TRP A 661 -0.14 -12.06 -30.44
N GLU A 662 0.04 -13.18 -31.15
CA GLU A 662 1.05 -13.33 -32.20
C GLU A 662 0.88 -12.24 -33.29
N LYS A 663 -0.36 -11.99 -33.71
CA LYS A 663 -0.72 -10.99 -34.73
C LYS A 663 -0.72 -9.54 -34.24
N LEU A 664 -0.49 -9.28 -32.95
CA LEU A 664 -0.34 -7.93 -32.44
C LEU A 664 0.97 -7.31 -32.97
N PRO A 665 0.98 -6.09 -33.51
CA PRO A 665 2.22 -5.46 -33.98
C PRO A 665 3.26 -5.35 -32.86
N SER A 666 4.53 -5.60 -33.17
CA SER A 666 5.66 -5.63 -32.20
C SER A 666 5.73 -4.39 -31.31
N LYS A 667 5.47 -3.21 -31.87
CA LYS A 667 5.35 -1.96 -31.11
C LYS A 667 4.42 -2.07 -29.89
N PHE A 668 3.24 -2.70 -30.05
CA PHE A 668 2.27 -2.83 -28.95
C PHE A 668 2.61 -3.97 -28.00
N LYS A 669 3.29 -5.03 -28.48
CA LYS A 669 3.85 -6.08 -27.60
C LYS A 669 4.86 -5.47 -26.63
N LYS A 670 5.80 -4.66 -27.13
CA LYS A 670 6.81 -3.96 -26.31
C LYS A 670 6.16 -3.05 -25.25
N ILE A 671 5.20 -2.21 -25.66
CA ILE A 671 4.47 -1.34 -24.73
C ILE A 671 3.75 -2.16 -23.64
N TYR A 672 3.14 -3.29 -24.01
CA TYR A 672 2.45 -4.13 -23.03
C TYR A 672 3.41 -4.83 -22.06
N ALA A 673 4.55 -5.34 -22.54
CA ALA A 673 5.59 -5.91 -21.68
C ALA A 673 6.11 -4.88 -20.65
N GLU A 674 6.34 -3.63 -21.07
CA GLU A 674 6.67 -2.52 -20.15
C GLU A 674 5.57 -2.28 -19.10
N PHE A 675 4.30 -2.50 -19.45
CA PHE A 675 3.19 -2.38 -18.50
C PHE A 675 3.16 -3.53 -17.50
N GLU A 676 3.41 -4.77 -17.94
CA GLU A 676 3.48 -5.94 -17.06
C GLU A 676 4.63 -5.85 -16.06
N ASN A 677 5.79 -5.32 -16.48
CA ASN A 677 6.92 -5.07 -15.59
C ASN A 677 6.57 -4.15 -14.41
N LEU A 678 5.63 -3.23 -14.59
CA LEU A 678 5.18 -2.35 -13.52
C LEU A 678 4.28 -3.06 -12.48
N MET A 679 3.75 -4.24 -12.82
CA MET A 679 2.96 -5.10 -11.93
C MET A 679 3.81 -6.08 -11.12
N ASP A 680 5.13 -6.16 -11.36
CA ASP A 680 6.03 -7.11 -10.71
C ASP A 680 5.86 -7.05 -9.17
N PRO A 681 5.45 -8.14 -8.51
CA PRO A 681 5.27 -8.17 -7.06
C PRO A 681 6.58 -8.21 -6.28
N SER A 682 7.71 -8.45 -6.95
CA SER A 682 9.03 -8.58 -6.33
C SER A 682 9.36 -7.38 -5.44
N ARG A 683 9.98 -7.67 -4.29
CA ARG A 683 10.39 -6.67 -3.28
C ARG A 683 9.24 -5.73 -2.90
N ASN A 684 8.05 -6.32 -2.68
CA ASN A 684 6.81 -5.62 -2.33
C ASN A 684 6.40 -4.56 -3.38
N HIS A 685 6.29 -4.98 -4.64
CA HIS A 685 5.92 -4.11 -5.76
C HIS A 685 6.85 -2.91 -5.97
N ARG A 686 8.18 -3.13 -5.87
CA ARG A 686 9.19 -2.06 -5.95
C ARG A 686 9.05 -1.21 -7.21
N ALA A 687 8.81 -1.82 -8.37
CA ALA A 687 8.64 -1.09 -9.63
C ALA A 687 7.52 -0.05 -9.57
N TYR A 688 6.35 -0.43 -9.04
CA TYR A 688 5.23 0.50 -8.80
C TYR A 688 5.60 1.57 -7.78
N ARG A 689 6.22 1.20 -6.65
CA ARG A 689 6.57 2.15 -5.59
C ARG A 689 7.57 3.21 -6.05
N LEU A 690 8.57 2.82 -6.84
CA LEU A 690 9.52 3.76 -7.45
C LEU A 690 8.85 4.66 -8.50
N THR A 691 7.86 4.15 -9.22
CA THR A 691 7.10 4.95 -10.19
C THR A 691 6.24 5.99 -9.49
N ILE A 692 5.43 5.62 -8.48
CA ILE A 692 4.56 6.57 -7.79
C ILE A 692 5.34 7.62 -7.00
N ALA A 693 6.49 7.27 -6.43
CA ALA A 693 7.36 8.20 -5.70
C ALA A 693 7.92 9.34 -6.59
N LYS A 694 7.93 9.16 -7.92
CA LYS A 694 8.36 10.18 -8.89
C LYS A 694 7.22 11.04 -9.44
N LEU A 695 5.96 10.68 -9.13
CA LEU A 695 4.80 11.41 -9.61
C LEU A 695 4.38 12.45 -8.58
N GLU A 696 4.01 13.63 -9.07
CA GLU A 696 3.36 14.64 -8.25
C GLU A 696 1.82 14.55 -8.39
N PRO A 697 1.04 14.89 -7.34
CA PRO A 697 -0.41 15.03 -7.40
C PRO A 697 -0.86 15.93 -8.56
N PRO A 698 -2.07 15.77 -9.11
CA PRO A 698 -3.10 14.77 -8.79
C PRO A 698 -2.75 13.36 -9.29
N ILE A 699 -2.95 12.33 -8.46
CA ILE A 699 -2.71 10.90 -8.79
C ILE A 699 -3.90 10.05 -8.31
N ILE A 700 -4.30 9.05 -9.08
CA ILE A 700 -5.15 7.96 -8.58
C ILE A 700 -4.24 6.71 -8.40
N PRO A 701 -3.94 6.29 -7.16
CA PRO A 701 -2.99 5.21 -6.90
C PRO A 701 -3.56 3.83 -7.24
N PHE A 702 -2.71 2.80 -7.24
CA PHE A 702 -3.15 1.40 -7.31
C PHE A 702 -3.80 0.98 -5.98
N THR A 703 -5.08 1.31 -5.83
CA THR A 703 -5.80 1.20 -4.55
C THR A 703 -5.87 -0.23 -3.98
N PRO A 704 -6.06 -1.29 -4.78
CA PRO A 704 -5.97 -2.67 -4.27
C PRO A 704 -4.64 -2.97 -3.54
N LEU A 705 -3.52 -2.44 -4.01
CA LEU A 705 -2.24 -2.60 -3.33
C LEU A 705 -2.17 -1.79 -2.02
N LEU A 706 -2.76 -0.59 -1.97
CA LEU A 706 -2.86 0.16 -0.71
C LEU A 706 -3.70 -0.59 0.34
N ILE A 707 -4.82 -1.19 -0.07
CA ILE A 707 -5.65 -2.02 0.83
C ILE A 707 -4.90 -3.28 1.28
N LYS A 708 -4.13 -3.90 0.38
CA LYS A 708 -3.22 -5.00 0.72
C LYS A 708 -2.21 -4.55 1.78
N ASP A 709 -1.53 -3.42 1.59
CA ASP A 709 -0.56 -2.87 2.55
C ASP A 709 -1.18 -2.67 3.95
N MET A 710 -2.37 -2.09 4.01
CA MET A 710 -3.08 -1.88 5.28
C MET A 710 -3.51 -3.20 5.93
N THR A 711 -4.00 -4.16 5.15
CA THR A 711 -4.42 -5.48 5.64
C THR A 711 -3.23 -6.26 6.20
N PHE A 712 -2.13 -6.34 5.46
CA PHE A 712 -0.90 -6.99 5.91
C PHE A 712 -0.31 -6.31 7.14
N THR A 713 -0.33 -4.98 7.20
CA THR A 713 0.10 -4.24 8.39
C THR A 713 -0.80 -4.55 9.59
N HIS A 714 -2.12 -4.68 9.37
CA HIS A 714 -3.06 -4.99 10.44
C HIS A 714 -2.91 -6.42 10.97
N GLU A 715 -2.77 -7.40 10.10
CA GLU A 715 -2.64 -8.82 10.44
C GLU A 715 -1.24 -9.16 10.98
N GLY A 716 -0.20 -8.53 10.45
CA GLY A 716 1.19 -8.77 10.84
C GLY A 716 1.61 -8.11 12.16
N ASN A 717 0.87 -7.11 12.64
CA ASN A 717 1.21 -6.36 13.85
C ASN A 717 0.04 -6.41 14.85
N LYS A 718 0.31 -6.74 16.11
CA LYS A 718 -0.73 -6.70 17.16
C LYS A 718 -1.13 -5.26 17.45
N THR A 719 -2.44 -5.03 17.63
CA THR A 719 -2.98 -3.72 18.07
C THR A 719 -2.58 -3.40 19.50
N PHE A 720 -2.39 -4.42 20.35
CA PHE A 720 -1.96 -4.28 21.74
C PHE A 720 -0.72 -5.13 22.02
N ILE A 721 0.25 -4.56 22.73
CA ILE A 721 1.48 -5.21 23.22
C ILE A 721 1.52 -4.97 24.72
N ASP A 722 1.57 -6.04 25.53
CA ASP A 722 1.56 -5.95 26.99
C ASP A 722 0.45 -5.05 27.54
N HIS A 723 -0.75 -5.17 26.98
CA HIS A 723 -1.94 -4.36 27.25
C HIS A 723 -1.88 -2.88 26.84
N LEU A 724 -0.72 -2.39 26.38
CA LEU A 724 -0.56 -1.06 25.81
C LEU A 724 -0.93 -1.04 24.34
N ILE A 725 -1.44 0.09 23.84
CA ILE A 725 -1.71 0.29 22.42
C ILE A 725 -0.38 0.32 21.69
N ASN A 726 -0.26 -0.47 20.62
CA ASN A 726 0.87 -0.38 19.70
C ASN A 726 0.69 0.83 18.78
N PHE A 727 1.29 1.96 19.14
CA PHE A 727 1.17 3.21 18.38
C PHE A 727 2.09 3.22 17.15
N GLU A 728 3.16 2.41 17.13
CA GLU A 728 3.94 2.17 15.91
C GLU A 728 3.05 1.58 14.80
N LYS A 729 2.22 0.58 15.12
CA LYS A 729 1.21 0.05 14.18
C LYS A 729 0.25 1.14 13.72
N MET A 730 -0.23 2.00 14.63
CA MET A 730 -1.12 3.11 14.26
C MET A 730 -0.48 4.03 13.24
N ARG A 731 0.79 4.40 13.45
CA ARG A 731 1.59 5.21 12.52
C ARG A 731 1.80 4.54 11.17
N MET A 732 2.04 3.23 11.15
CA MET A 732 2.18 2.47 9.90
C MET A 732 0.90 2.54 9.06
N ILE A 733 -0.26 2.39 9.68
CA ILE A 733 -1.56 2.48 9.00
C ILE A 733 -1.84 3.93 8.55
N SER A 734 -1.62 4.92 9.41
CA SER A 734 -1.84 6.33 9.06
C SER A 734 -0.94 6.82 7.93
N ASN A 735 0.27 6.28 7.80
CA ASN A 735 1.16 6.55 6.65
C ASN A 735 0.47 6.21 5.32
N THR A 736 -0.19 5.05 5.21
CA THR A 736 -0.92 4.67 3.99
C THR A 736 -2.10 5.59 3.71
N VAL A 737 -2.83 6.00 4.76
CA VAL A 737 -3.92 6.97 4.64
C VAL A 737 -3.41 8.34 4.17
N ARG A 738 -2.28 8.80 4.71
CA ARG A 738 -1.62 10.04 4.27
C ARG A 738 -1.13 9.96 2.82
N THR A 739 -0.66 8.81 2.35
CA THR A 739 -0.34 8.62 0.92
C THR A 739 -1.57 8.89 0.05
N MET A 740 -2.74 8.35 0.42
CA MET A 740 -3.98 8.63 -0.29
C MET A 740 -4.34 10.13 -0.27
N ARG A 741 -4.20 10.78 0.89
CA ARG A 741 -4.41 12.23 1.04
C ARG A 741 -3.47 13.04 0.13
N TYR A 742 -2.19 12.70 0.08
CA TYR A 742 -1.21 13.33 -0.81
C TYR A 742 -1.61 13.17 -2.27
N CYS A 743 -1.96 11.96 -2.72
CA CYS A 743 -2.37 11.70 -4.10
C CYS A 743 -3.51 12.62 -4.60
N ARG A 744 -4.42 13.03 -3.72
CA ARG A 744 -5.58 13.91 -4.02
C ARG A 744 -5.45 15.35 -3.52
N SER A 745 -4.26 15.77 -3.10
CA SER A 745 -4.01 17.12 -2.56
C SER A 745 -4.18 18.25 -3.58
N LEU A 746 -4.05 17.93 -4.88
CA LEU A 746 -4.31 18.84 -5.98
C LEU A 746 -5.53 18.38 -6.77
N PRO A 747 -6.35 19.30 -7.32
CA PRO A 747 -7.47 18.94 -8.16
C PRO A 747 -6.98 18.40 -9.51
N PHE A 748 -7.70 17.43 -10.06
CA PHE A 748 -7.54 17.03 -11.45
C PHE A 748 -8.14 18.09 -12.37
N SER A 749 -7.30 18.92 -13.00
CA SER A 749 -7.71 19.90 -14.00
C SER A 749 -7.33 19.42 -15.40
N PRO A 750 -8.28 19.31 -16.34
CA PRO A 750 -7.98 19.04 -17.74
C PRO A 750 -7.37 20.24 -18.45
N GLU A 751 -6.58 19.99 -19.49
CA GLU A 751 -6.24 21.01 -20.49
C GLU A 751 -7.51 21.45 -21.24
N ALA A 752 -7.69 22.77 -21.42
CA ALA A 752 -8.88 23.37 -22.04
C ALA A 752 -9.14 22.93 -23.50
N SER A 753 -8.17 22.28 -24.14
CA SER A 753 -8.24 21.75 -25.52
C SER A 753 -9.08 20.47 -25.65
N LEU A 754 -9.52 19.88 -24.53
CA LEU A 754 -10.17 18.56 -24.47
C LEU A 754 -11.70 18.60 -24.62
N VAL A 755 -12.33 19.66 -25.13
CA VAL A 755 -13.81 19.72 -25.29
C VAL A 755 -14.21 19.33 -26.72
N SER A 756 -14.28 18.02 -26.99
CA SER A 756 -14.85 17.44 -28.22
C SER A 756 -16.39 17.47 -28.22
N LYS A 757 -17.02 17.50 -29.40
CA LYS A 757 -18.50 17.52 -29.54
C LYS A 757 -19.20 16.22 -29.07
N ASN A 758 -18.48 15.10 -28.92
CA ASN A 758 -19.03 13.77 -28.59
C ASN A 758 -18.83 13.32 -27.11
N HIS A 759 -18.50 14.22 -26.18
CA HIS A 759 -18.18 13.82 -24.80
C HIS A 759 -19.31 13.10 -24.05
N GLN A 760 -20.57 13.46 -24.31
CA GLN A 760 -21.68 12.90 -23.55
C GLN A 760 -21.88 11.40 -23.84
N ASP A 761 -21.72 10.96 -25.08
CA ASP A 761 -21.85 9.55 -25.45
C ASP A 761 -20.73 8.70 -24.83
N VAL A 762 -19.49 9.20 -24.87
CA VAL A 762 -18.34 8.56 -24.23
C VAL A 762 -18.54 8.48 -22.72
N ARG A 763 -19.01 9.57 -22.11
CA ARG A 763 -19.31 9.64 -20.67
C ARG A 763 -20.39 8.64 -20.26
N ASN A 764 -21.45 8.52 -21.06
CA ASN A 764 -22.53 7.58 -20.81
C ASN A 764 -22.02 6.14 -20.85
N TYR A 765 -21.26 5.80 -21.90
CA TYR A 765 -20.67 4.46 -22.06
C TYR A 765 -19.75 4.10 -20.88
N VAL A 766 -18.83 4.99 -20.51
CA VAL A 766 -17.83 4.74 -19.45
C VAL A 766 -18.45 4.54 -18.05
N ARG A 767 -19.57 5.21 -17.77
CA ARG A 767 -20.27 5.15 -16.47
C ARG A 767 -21.28 4.01 -16.37
N GLN A 768 -21.46 3.23 -17.43
CA GLN A 768 -22.50 2.20 -17.53
C GLN A 768 -21.97 0.90 -18.15
N PHE A 769 -20.74 0.49 -17.79
CA PHE A 769 -20.23 -0.80 -18.22
C PHE A 769 -21.15 -1.94 -17.75
N ASN A 770 -21.47 -2.83 -18.69
CA ASN A 770 -22.11 -4.11 -18.41
C ASN A 770 -21.08 -5.19 -18.73
N VAL A 771 -20.75 -6.03 -17.75
CA VAL A 771 -19.62 -6.95 -17.83
C VAL A 771 -20.02 -8.35 -17.40
N ILE A 772 -19.26 -9.34 -17.87
CA ILE A 772 -19.29 -10.70 -17.36
C ILE A 772 -18.20 -10.79 -16.28
N ASP A 773 -18.57 -11.04 -15.02
CA ASP A 773 -17.62 -11.26 -13.91
C ASP A 773 -17.48 -12.76 -13.54
N ASN A 774 -18.15 -13.66 -14.28
CA ASN A 774 -18.00 -15.11 -14.12
C ASN A 774 -16.80 -15.63 -14.93
N GLN A 775 -15.68 -15.89 -14.24
CA GLN A 775 -14.44 -16.37 -14.86
C GLN A 775 -14.57 -17.73 -15.58
N ARG A 776 -15.49 -18.62 -15.15
CA ARG A 776 -15.74 -19.88 -15.87
C ARG A 776 -16.36 -19.60 -17.24
N THR A 777 -17.35 -18.72 -17.31
CA THR A 777 -17.99 -18.30 -18.56
C THR A 777 -16.98 -17.68 -19.52
N LEU A 778 -16.18 -16.72 -19.05
CA LEU A 778 -15.13 -16.07 -19.84
C LEU A 778 -14.10 -17.08 -20.37
N SER A 779 -13.64 -18.00 -19.51
CA SER A 779 -12.73 -19.07 -19.90
C SER A 779 -13.33 -19.95 -20.99
N GLN A 780 -14.60 -20.37 -20.85
CA GLN A 780 -15.28 -21.20 -21.85
C GLN A 780 -15.44 -20.48 -23.19
N MET A 781 -15.87 -19.21 -23.18
CA MET A 781 -15.98 -18.39 -24.39
C MET A 781 -14.64 -18.32 -25.10
N SER A 782 -13.59 -18.02 -24.37
CA SER A 782 -12.26 -17.93 -24.94
C SER A 782 -11.79 -19.28 -25.51
N HIS A 783 -12.08 -20.44 -24.89
CA HIS A 783 -11.74 -21.76 -25.44
C HIS A 783 -12.46 -22.07 -26.76
N ARG A 784 -13.67 -21.54 -26.94
CA ARG A 784 -14.40 -21.65 -28.22
C ARG A 784 -13.80 -20.75 -29.30
N LEU A 785 -13.21 -19.62 -28.92
CA LEU A 785 -12.55 -18.71 -29.87
C LEU A 785 -11.21 -19.25 -30.38
N GLU A 786 -10.40 -19.81 -29.48
CA GLU A 786 -9.08 -20.37 -29.80
C GLU A 786 -8.87 -21.69 -29.02
N PRO A 787 -9.29 -22.84 -29.59
CA PRO A 787 -9.05 -24.15 -28.99
C PRO A 787 -7.55 -24.42 -28.82
N ARG A 788 -7.17 -25.12 -27.74
CA ARG A 788 -5.77 -25.57 -27.58
C ARG A 788 -5.41 -26.49 -28.73
N ARG A 789 -4.27 -26.25 -29.40
CA ARG A 789 -3.69 -27.20 -30.35
C ARG A 789 -3.38 -28.49 -29.57
N THR A 790 -4.05 -29.59 -29.94
CA THR A 790 -3.77 -30.95 -29.44
C THR A 790 -2.43 -31.45 -29.95
#